data_AF-A0A3Q3AL00-F1
#
_entry.id   AF-A0A3Q3AL00-F1
#
_cell.length_a   1.000
_cell.length_b   1.000
_cell.length_c   1.000
_cell.angle_alpha   90.00
_cell.angle_beta   90.00
_cell.angle_gamma   90.00
#
_symmetry.space_group_name_H-M   'P 1'
#
loop_
_entity.id
_entity.type
_entity.pdbx_description
1 polymer ?
#
loop_
_entity_poly.entity_id
_entity_poly.type
_entity_poly.pdbx_seq_one_letter_code
_entity_poly.pdbx_strand_id
1 'polypeptide(L)'
;MVEVQRERKEKEEENRRQAEELKVLMEREERSRREKELSDRNIEAERAAHLETKDSLEILQLQVRDLEAAVAAERSGQQEAQCSLQLLRAQFREVERERSAGTERALQRLQAEFTQCKSDMTVALETERKATSDLSERLEEEKKRHASTVSLLQQAAERQSGAEETFMNVMKRVRETLQQHSSSGEQAAQPAKHDGKQSPAEVLQQLTMTLNTYRTRLEDSNRQVQDQLLAAEKLQEENQLLQQLTSDQKRQADESHQASLRLEEEVTRLRQEGSDWSMQSRGLQEELQREKEERREEIQEITDGFNKESTAQLSLLHCLYQRLLAGCVLLRQPQSILGDFTWKELCDVISEQVDQLTSDLQKAKEKISHLQSVCDRKSVCVRELQRSQECVLSRLEESVRRREEAWSRQHTHTVRHLQSQLQLCRSQCDSHRDQAAALEHRCSSLTSDLSRLQGLLSRSRQESSSFFFACSLVCGALKHAHCCLSALREQKRLLSRRLEDRELLEEQVRRLADALRGEEDKEEEEGRGRRALRRWRRSVCAVLAINRWSSLSRRTTVLFQLDRGRGRICVGGDWSTATQKGPDEAQTDEAPEGVCARWLRSKRLSAIILSSMSDLQGALTNTGSSAPNVISAARSGLSRLLDHLLDQSASSISSVRAKEDPLSRATPRQPDLNTLVSALQQHFLLFSQRLHSAEVERRSLRLEVANLKRGLRHEKDQKVPSERFHSVCEELRQALNREQEAQTLIQEQSKQLQDRVDKMSSEDTETQHTLSQTTQALLDAQKEVGRRERSLRILGKHLSGLQKERRQQEERLQRAEEELGDAAR
;
A
#
# COMPACT_ATOMS: atom_id res chain seq x y z
N MET A 1 167.10 -12.43 -3.04
CA MET A 1 166.30 -11.27 -3.51
C MET A 1 165.30 -11.64 -4.62
N VAL A 2 165.63 -12.56 -5.53
CA VAL A 2 164.74 -13.01 -6.63
C VAL A 2 163.58 -13.91 -6.16
N GLU A 3 163.79 -14.81 -5.19
CA GLU A 3 162.70 -15.65 -4.65
C GLU A 3 161.62 -14.85 -3.92
N VAL A 4 162.01 -13.80 -3.18
CA VAL A 4 161.08 -12.92 -2.46
C VAL A 4 160.17 -12.14 -3.44
N GLN A 5 160.65 -11.82 -4.64
CA GLN A 5 159.82 -11.16 -5.66
C GLN A 5 158.87 -12.12 -6.37
N ARG A 6 159.24 -13.40 -6.55
CA ARG A 6 158.35 -14.43 -7.11
C ARG A 6 157.21 -14.75 -6.14
N GLU A 7 157.53 -14.94 -4.85
CA GLU A 7 156.52 -15.20 -3.82
C GLU A 7 155.56 -14.03 -3.61
N ARG A 8 156.01 -12.78 -3.78
CA ARG A 8 155.13 -11.60 -3.73
C ARG A 8 154.12 -11.59 -4.88
N LYS A 9 154.57 -11.91 -6.10
CA LYS A 9 153.69 -11.99 -7.27
C LYS A 9 152.70 -13.15 -7.17
N GLU A 10 153.13 -14.31 -6.68
CA GLU A 10 152.22 -15.44 -6.42
C GLU A 10 151.18 -15.10 -5.35
N LYS A 11 151.58 -14.42 -4.27
CA LYS A 11 150.64 -13.94 -3.23
C LYS A 11 149.68 -12.87 -3.75
N GLU A 12 150.14 -11.97 -4.63
CA GLU A 12 149.27 -10.97 -5.27
C GLU A 12 148.27 -11.62 -6.24
N GLU A 13 148.68 -12.64 -7.00
CA GLU A 13 147.77 -13.40 -7.87
C GLU A 13 146.79 -14.26 -7.07
N GLU A 14 147.21 -14.90 -5.98
CA GLU A 14 146.32 -15.61 -5.06
C GLU A 14 145.33 -14.65 -4.40
N ASN A 15 145.78 -13.49 -3.92
CA ASN A 15 144.90 -12.46 -3.39
C ASN A 15 143.90 -11.95 -4.44
N ARG A 16 144.31 -11.82 -5.71
CA ARG A 16 143.41 -11.42 -6.80
C ARG A 16 142.36 -12.50 -7.09
N ARG A 17 142.75 -13.78 -7.12
CA ARG A 17 141.83 -14.91 -7.28
C ARG A 17 140.84 -15.00 -6.12
N GLN A 18 141.32 -14.85 -4.89
CA GLN A 18 140.47 -14.82 -3.69
C GLN A 18 139.49 -13.62 -3.72
N ALA A 19 139.92 -12.45 -4.19
CA ALA A 19 139.04 -11.29 -4.33
C ALA A 19 137.98 -11.48 -5.43
N GLU A 20 138.32 -12.13 -6.54
CA GLU A 20 137.36 -12.48 -7.60
C GLU A 20 136.37 -13.55 -7.13
N GLU A 21 136.82 -14.58 -6.40
CA GLU A 21 135.96 -15.58 -5.78
C GLU A 21 135.00 -14.97 -4.75
N LEU A 22 135.49 -14.07 -3.90
CA LEU A 22 134.66 -13.32 -2.94
C LEU A 22 133.62 -12.46 -3.64
N LYS A 23 133.95 -11.83 -4.78
CA LYS A 23 132.98 -11.08 -5.59
C LYS A 23 131.89 -11.97 -6.15
N VAL A 24 132.24 -13.13 -6.72
CA VAL A 24 131.26 -14.09 -7.24
C VAL A 24 130.36 -14.63 -6.13
N LEU A 25 130.91 -14.88 -4.94
CA LEU A 25 130.13 -15.31 -3.78
C LEU A 25 129.18 -14.22 -3.28
N MET A 26 129.64 -12.97 -3.18
CA MET A 26 128.77 -11.83 -2.82
C MET A 26 127.65 -11.64 -3.84
N GLU A 27 127.94 -11.71 -5.15
CA GLU A 27 126.89 -11.60 -6.18
C GLU A 27 125.88 -12.75 -6.10
N ARG A 28 126.32 -13.98 -5.81
CA ARG A 28 125.42 -15.12 -5.59
C ARG A 28 124.57 -14.93 -4.34
N GLU A 29 125.14 -14.41 -3.26
CA GLU A 29 124.40 -14.10 -2.03
C GLU A 29 123.38 -12.98 -2.26
N GLU A 30 123.74 -11.91 -2.96
CA GLU A 30 122.81 -10.83 -3.33
C GLU A 30 121.69 -11.32 -4.23
N ARG A 31 121.98 -12.17 -5.23
CA ARG A 31 120.94 -12.79 -6.07
C ARG A 31 120.00 -13.65 -5.22
N SER A 32 120.55 -14.48 -4.32
CA SER A 32 119.74 -15.31 -3.41
C SER A 32 118.90 -14.47 -2.43
N ARG A 33 119.42 -13.34 -1.94
CA ARG A 33 118.65 -12.40 -1.09
C ARG A 33 117.50 -11.77 -1.86
N ARG A 34 117.74 -11.28 -3.09
CA ARG A 34 116.68 -10.72 -3.95
C ARG A 34 115.62 -11.76 -4.31
N GLU A 35 116.02 -13.00 -4.61
CA GLU A 35 115.09 -14.10 -4.87
C GLU A 35 114.24 -14.46 -3.64
N LYS A 36 114.84 -14.48 -2.44
CA LYS A 36 114.09 -14.68 -1.19
C LYS A 36 113.11 -13.54 -0.93
N GLU A 37 113.54 -12.28 -1.09
CA GLU A 37 112.65 -11.12 -0.93
C GLU A 37 111.48 -11.12 -1.93
N LEU A 38 111.71 -11.55 -3.18
CA LEU A 38 110.65 -11.71 -4.17
C LEU A 38 109.70 -12.87 -3.83
N SER A 39 110.23 -13.98 -3.34
CA SER A 39 109.43 -15.11 -2.86
C SER A 39 108.56 -14.72 -1.67
N ASP A 40 109.12 -14.01 -0.69
CA ASP A 40 108.39 -13.56 0.49
C ASP A 40 107.29 -12.55 0.13
N ARG A 41 107.59 -11.60 -0.77
CA ARG A 41 106.58 -10.68 -1.32
C ARG A 41 105.46 -11.39 -2.08
N ASN A 42 105.77 -12.44 -2.85
CA ASN A 42 104.76 -13.22 -3.54
C ASN A 42 103.86 -13.98 -2.55
N ILE A 43 104.43 -14.57 -1.50
CA ILE A 43 103.66 -15.27 -0.44
C ILE A 43 102.76 -14.27 0.31
N GLU A 44 103.25 -13.06 0.59
CA GLU A 44 102.44 -12.00 1.20
C GLU A 44 101.29 -11.54 0.29
N ALA A 45 101.55 -11.37 -1.01
CA ALA A 45 100.52 -11.04 -1.99
C ALA A 45 99.45 -12.13 -2.12
N GLU A 46 99.85 -13.41 -2.11
CA GLU A 46 98.93 -14.55 -2.12
C GLU A 46 98.07 -14.61 -0.84
N ARG A 47 98.66 -14.36 0.33
CA ARG A 47 97.92 -14.29 1.60
C ARG A 47 96.90 -13.15 1.61
N ALA A 48 97.27 -11.99 1.08
CA ALA A 48 96.35 -10.85 0.93
C ALA A 48 95.18 -11.19 0.01
N ALA A 49 95.44 -11.76 -1.17
CA ALA A 49 94.40 -12.20 -2.10
C ALA A 49 93.49 -13.30 -1.50
N HIS A 50 94.05 -14.21 -0.70
CA HIS A 50 93.27 -15.22 0.01
C HIS A 50 92.36 -14.61 1.09
N LEU A 51 92.82 -13.59 1.82
CA LEU A 51 91.98 -12.88 2.80
C LEU A 51 90.87 -12.10 2.10
N GLU A 52 91.17 -11.39 1.01
CA GLU A 52 90.16 -10.66 0.23
C GLU A 52 89.09 -11.59 -0.35
N THR A 53 89.49 -12.75 -0.87
CA THR A 53 88.54 -13.76 -1.36
C THR A 53 87.72 -14.39 -0.23
N LYS A 54 88.33 -14.62 0.94
CA LYS A 54 87.61 -15.09 2.14
C LYS A 54 86.56 -14.09 2.61
N ASP A 55 86.94 -12.81 2.73
CA ASP A 55 86.04 -11.74 3.16
C ASP A 55 84.91 -11.54 2.14
N SER A 56 85.23 -11.62 0.84
CA SER A 56 84.21 -11.60 -0.22
C SER A 56 83.24 -12.77 -0.12
N LEU A 57 83.71 -13.95 0.27
CA LEU A 57 82.88 -15.15 0.42
C LEU A 57 82.00 -15.07 1.68
N GLU A 58 82.50 -14.52 2.78
CA GLU A 58 81.72 -14.27 4.00
C GLU A 58 80.60 -13.25 3.76
N ILE A 59 80.88 -12.18 2.99
CA ILE A 59 79.87 -11.20 2.58
C ILE A 59 78.78 -11.86 1.72
N LEU A 60 79.18 -12.68 0.74
CA LEU A 60 78.21 -13.42 -0.10
C LEU A 60 77.36 -14.39 0.74
N GLN A 61 77.94 -15.07 1.73
CA GLN A 61 77.18 -15.95 2.63
C GLN A 61 76.17 -15.19 3.49
N LEU A 62 76.52 -14.00 3.99
CA LEU A 62 75.59 -13.15 4.73
C LEU A 62 74.45 -12.68 3.83
N GLN A 63 74.76 -12.22 2.60
CA GLN A 63 73.75 -11.83 1.63
C GLN A 63 72.79 -12.97 1.29
N VAL A 64 73.30 -14.20 1.12
CA VAL A 64 72.45 -15.38 0.89
C VAL A 64 71.51 -15.62 2.07
N ARG A 65 72.00 -15.52 3.31
CA ARG A 65 71.15 -15.68 4.51
C ARG A 65 70.08 -14.60 4.63
N ASP A 66 70.43 -13.35 4.33
CA ASP A 66 69.47 -12.23 4.35
C ASP A 66 68.40 -12.42 3.26
N LEU A 67 68.79 -12.88 2.08
CA LEU A 67 67.86 -13.22 0.99
C LEU A 67 66.96 -14.40 1.38
N GLU A 68 67.50 -15.45 2.00
CA GLU A 68 66.71 -16.58 2.50
C GLU A 68 65.69 -16.14 3.57
N ALA A 69 66.09 -15.26 4.49
CA ALA A 69 65.20 -14.69 5.50
C ALA A 69 64.10 -13.81 4.86
N ALA A 70 64.45 -12.98 3.87
CA ALA A 70 63.50 -12.16 3.14
C ALA A 70 62.49 -13.02 2.35
N VAL A 71 62.96 -14.08 1.69
CA VAL A 71 62.09 -15.04 0.98
C VAL A 71 61.18 -15.79 1.94
N ALA A 72 61.67 -16.18 3.12
CA ALA A 72 60.84 -16.82 4.15
C ALA A 72 59.75 -15.87 4.68
N ALA A 73 60.08 -14.59 4.90
CA ALA A 73 59.13 -13.57 5.30
C ALA A 73 58.05 -13.35 4.23
N GLU A 74 58.44 -13.20 2.96
CA GLU A 74 57.51 -13.08 1.83
C GLU A 74 56.58 -14.30 1.70
N ARG A 75 57.10 -15.52 1.86
CA ARG A 75 56.27 -16.74 1.85
C ARG A 75 55.24 -16.74 2.99
N SER A 76 55.64 -16.31 4.18
CA SER A 76 54.70 -16.21 5.31
C SER A 76 53.63 -15.14 5.08
N GLY A 77 54.00 -13.97 4.57
CA GLY A 77 53.05 -12.92 4.20
C GLY A 77 52.09 -13.34 3.09
N GLN A 78 52.59 -14.08 2.08
CA GLN A 78 51.75 -14.64 1.03
C GLN A 78 50.76 -15.68 1.58
N GLN A 79 51.19 -16.54 2.52
CA GLN A 79 50.32 -17.51 3.18
C GLN A 79 49.20 -16.82 3.99
N GLU A 80 49.51 -15.75 4.72
CA GLU A 80 48.55 -14.95 5.48
C GLU A 80 47.56 -14.22 4.56
N ALA A 81 48.05 -13.65 3.46
CA ALA A 81 47.21 -13.03 2.43
C ALA A 81 46.27 -14.07 1.78
N GLN A 82 46.76 -15.29 1.51
CA GLN A 82 45.92 -16.38 1.01
C GLN A 82 44.84 -16.79 2.02
N CYS A 83 45.18 -16.92 3.30
CA CYS A 83 44.21 -17.23 4.36
C CYS A 83 43.15 -16.12 4.47
N SER A 84 43.57 -14.85 4.41
CA SER A 84 42.68 -13.68 4.45
C SER A 84 41.73 -13.66 3.25
N LEU A 85 42.24 -13.96 2.05
CA LEU A 85 41.41 -14.09 0.84
C LEU A 85 40.42 -15.24 0.92
N GLN A 86 40.79 -16.38 1.50
CA GLN A 86 39.87 -17.50 1.71
C GLN A 86 38.75 -17.14 2.68
N LEU A 87 39.06 -16.42 3.78
CA LEU A 87 38.07 -15.92 4.73
C LEU A 87 37.10 -14.93 4.07
N LEU A 88 37.61 -13.95 3.32
CA LEU A 88 36.80 -13.01 2.55
C LEU A 88 35.87 -13.74 1.56
N ARG A 89 36.40 -14.73 0.82
CA ARG A 89 35.58 -15.56 -0.09
C ARG A 89 34.49 -16.32 0.65
N ALA A 90 34.75 -16.83 1.85
CA ALA A 90 33.74 -17.50 2.66
C ALA A 90 32.64 -16.53 3.11
N GLN A 91 33.01 -15.34 3.57
CA GLN A 91 32.07 -14.28 3.95
C GLN A 91 31.21 -13.82 2.76
N PHE A 92 31.80 -13.64 1.58
CA PHE A 92 31.02 -13.31 0.37
C PHE A 92 30.00 -14.41 0.04
N ARG A 93 30.38 -15.68 0.15
CA ARG A 93 29.44 -16.80 -0.07
C ARG A 93 28.33 -16.85 0.98
N GLU A 94 28.58 -16.46 2.23
CA GLU A 94 27.53 -16.38 3.26
C GLU A 94 26.57 -15.22 2.98
N VAL A 95 27.09 -14.04 2.67
CA VAL A 95 26.28 -12.87 2.31
C VAL A 95 25.44 -13.14 1.05
N GLU A 96 26.00 -13.81 0.05
CA GLU A 96 25.26 -14.24 -1.15
C GLU A 96 24.14 -15.22 -0.81
N ARG A 97 24.36 -16.18 0.08
CA ARG A 97 23.32 -17.11 0.54
C ARG A 97 22.23 -16.42 1.35
N GLU A 98 22.59 -15.48 2.21
CA GLU A 98 21.61 -14.70 2.97
C GLU A 98 20.77 -13.81 2.05
N ARG A 99 21.40 -13.19 1.04
CA ARG A 99 20.71 -12.43 0.01
C ARG A 99 19.80 -13.32 -0.82
N SER A 100 20.27 -14.48 -1.30
CA SER A 100 19.45 -15.40 -2.10
C SER A 100 18.26 -15.92 -1.29
N ALA A 101 18.47 -16.36 -0.05
CA ALA A 101 17.40 -16.81 0.84
C ALA A 101 16.44 -15.66 1.21
N GLY A 102 16.94 -14.43 1.35
CA GLY A 102 16.13 -13.22 1.54
C GLY A 102 15.24 -12.94 0.33
N THR A 103 15.80 -12.99 -0.89
CA THR A 103 15.06 -12.80 -2.14
C THR A 103 14.04 -13.91 -2.38
N GLU A 104 14.38 -15.17 -2.10
CA GLU A 104 13.44 -16.31 -2.21
C GLU A 104 12.27 -16.16 -1.25
N ARG A 105 12.53 -15.78 0.01
CA ARG A 105 11.47 -15.52 0.99
C ARG A 105 10.58 -14.34 0.58
N ALA A 106 11.17 -13.27 0.02
CA ALA A 106 10.41 -12.14 -0.48
C ALA A 106 9.53 -12.52 -1.70
N LEU A 107 10.07 -13.31 -2.63
CA LEU A 107 9.34 -13.83 -3.78
C LEU A 107 8.20 -14.76 -3.35
N GLN A 108 8.42 -15.65 -2.38
CA GLN A 108 7.37 -16.52 -1.83
C GLN A 108 6.24 -15.72 -1.17
N ARG A 109 6.57 -14.64 -0.43
CA ARG A 109 5.56 -13.75 0.16
C ARG A 109 4.74 -13.03 -0.91
N LEU A 110 5.41 -12.42 -1.89
CA LEU A 110 4.75 -11.75 -3.01
C LEU A 110 3.87 -12.72 -3.81
N GLN A 111 4.32 -13.96 -4.01
CA GLN A 111 3.54 -14.98 -4.69
C GLN A 111 2.30 -15.39 -3.87
N ALA A 112 2.44 -15.54 -2.55
CA ALA A 112 1.31 -15.82 -1.67
C ALA A 112 0.28 -14.67 -1.66
N GLU A 113 0.75 -13.42 -1.53
CA GLU A 113 -0.08 -12.22 -1.61
C GLU A 113 -0.79 -12.10 -2.95
N PHE A 114 -0.10 -12.40 -4.06
CA PHE A 114 -0.71 -12.42 -5.39
C PHE A 114 -1.79 -13.50 -5.50
N THR A 115 -1.54 -14.72 -4.99
CA THR A 115 -2.55 -15.78 -4.99
C THR A 115 -3.77 -15.42 -4.14
N GLN A 116 -3.55 -14.75 -3.00
CA GLN A 116 -4.62 -14.27 -2.13
C GLN A 116 -5.42 -13.15 -2.78
N CYS A 117 -4.76 -12.15 -3.35
CA CYS A 117 -5.42 -11.07 -4.08
C CYS A 117 -6.22 -11.61 -5.27
N LYS A 118 -5.67 -12.61 -5.98
CA LYS A 118 -6.39 -13.31 -7.05
C LYS A 118 -7.63 -14.04 -6.52
N SER A 119 -7.55 -14.76 -5.41
CA SER A 119 -8.73 -15.42 -4.82
C SER A 119 -9.77 -14.41 -4.35
N ASP A 120 -9.36 -13.32 -3.70
CA ASP A 120 -10.26 -12.28 -3.20
C ASP A 120 -10.97 -11.58 -4.37
N MET A 121 -10.25 -11.28 -5.45
CA MET A 121 -10.82 -10.74 -6.68
C MET A 121 -11.82 -11.72 -7.32
N THR A 122 -11.52 -13.03 -7.35
CA THR A 122 -12.47 -14.02 -7.89
C THR A 122 -13.74 -14.10 -7.05
N VAL A 123 -13.62 -14.07 -5.71
CA VAL A 123 -14.78 -14.06 -4.80
C VAL A 123 -15.59 -12.78 -5.01
N ALA A 124 -14.94 -11.62 -5.10
CA ALA A 124 -15.61 -10.35 -5.36
C ALA A 124 -16.37 -10.36 -6.71
N LEU A 125 -15.75 -10.88 -7.77
CA LEU A 125 -16.40 -11.04 -9.07
C LEU A 125 -17.59 -12.01 -9.00
N GLU A 126 -17.49 -13.10 -8.25
CA GLU A 126 -18.61 -14.01 -8.03
C GLU A 126 -19.74 -13.36 -7.22
N THR A 127 -19.42 -12.52 -6.23
CA THR A 127 -20.45 -11.78 -5.48
C THR A 127 -21.14 -10.73 -6.34
N GLU A 128 -20.41 -10.00 -7.19
CA GLU A 128 -21.01 -9.05 -8.13
C GLU A 128 -21.84 -9.75 -9.21
N ARG A 129 -21.39 -10.92 -9.70
CA ARG A 129 -22.19 -11.75 -10.61
C ARG A 129 -23.49 -12.24 -9.97
N LYS A 130 -23.45 -12.61 -8.68
CA LYS A 130 -24.66 -12.98 -7.93
C LYS A 130 -25.57 -11.78 -7.73
N ALA A 131 -25.04 -10.63 -7.30
CA ALA A 131 -25.82 -9.41 -7.12
C ALA A 131 -26.46 -8.93 -8.43
N THR A 132 -25.75 -9.00 -9.55
CA THR A 132 -26.30 -8.66 -10.88
C THR A 132 -27.34 -9.67 -11.34
N SER A 133 -27.16 -10.97 -11.07
CA SER A 133 -28.18 -12.01 -11.28
C SER A 133 -29.44 -11.72 -10.48
N ASP A 134 -29.33 -11.44 -9.18
CA ASP A 134 -30.47 -11.13 -8.30
C ASP A 134 -31.19 -9.85 -8.74
N LEU A 135 -30.46 -8.82 -9.16
CA LEU A 135 -31.05 -7.59 -9.71
C LEU A 135 -31.75 -7.85 -11.04
N SER A 136 -31.20 -8.72 -11.90
CA SER A 136 -31.84 -9.10 -13.15
C SER A 136 -33.13 -9.88 -12.93
N GLU A 137 -33.17 -10.77 -11.93
CA GLU A 137 -34.37 -11.51 -11.55
C GLU A 137 -35.45 -10.54 -11.02
N ARG A 138 -35.07 -9.62 -10.12
CA ARG A 138 -35.99 -8.58 -9.63
C ARG A 138 -36.51 -7.69 -10.75
N LEU A 139 -35.68 -7.35 -11.73
CA LEU A 139 -36.10 -6.58 -12.90
C LEU A 139 -37.12 -7.36 -13.73
N GLU A 140 -36.92 -8.66 -13.96
CA GLU A 140 -37.87 -9.50 -14.67
C GLU A 140 -39.19 -9.67 -13.89
N GLU A 141 -39.14 -9.78 -12.57
CA GLU A 141 -40.34 -9.76 -11.74
C GLU A 141 -41.08 -8.42 -11.83
N GLU A 142 -40.38 -7.29 -11.77
CA GLU A 142 -40.97 -5.96 -11.94
C GLU A 142 -41.57 -5.78 -13.34
N LYS A 143 -40.92 -6.27 -14.40
CA LYS A 143 -41.51 -6.29 -15.74
C LYS A 143 -42.82 -7.10 -15.78
N LYS A 144 -42.87 -8.26 -15.11
CA LYS A 144 -44.10 -9.07 -15.00
C LYS A 144 -45.18 -8.34 -14.21
N ARG A 145 -44.84 -7.71 -13.07
CA ARG A 145 -45.76 -6.89 -12.28
C ARG A 145 -46.28 -5.73 -13.12
N HIS A 146 -45.41 -5.03 -13.83
CA HIS A 146 -45.78 -3.94 -14.72
C HIS A 146 -46.73 -4.40 -15.83
N ALA A 147 -46.43 -5.51 -16.51
CA ALA A 147 -47.33 -6.09 -17.51
C ALA A 147 -48.71 -6.44 -16.92
N SER A 148 -48.77 -6.96 -15.69
CA SER A 148 -50.02 -7.24 -15.00
C SER A 148 -50.81 -5.96 -14.67
N THR A 149 -50.12 -4.89 -14.23
CA THR A 149 -50.75 -3.59 -13.97
C THR A 149 -51.26 -2.95 -15.25
N VAL A 150 -50.51 -3.04 -16.35
CA VAL A 150 -50.94 -2.55 -17.68
C VAL A 150 -52.19 -3.31 -18.15
N SER A 151 -52.25 -4.63 -17.98
CA SER A 151 -53.45 -5.41 -18.28
C SER A 151 -54.66 -5.01 -17.42
N LEU A 152 -54.46 -4.78 -16.11
CA LEU A 152 -55.52 -4.30 -15.23
C LEU A 152 -56.02 -2.91 -15.61
N LEU A 153 -55.11 -2.00 -16.01
CA LEU A 153 -55.45 -0.67 -16.50
C LEU A 153 -56.21 -0.74 -17.83
N GLN A 154 -55.82 -1.63 -18.74
CA GLN A 154 -56.53 -1.85 -20.00
C GLN A 154 -57.97 -2.35 -19.74
N GLN A 155 -58.14 -3.31 -18.82
CA GLN A 155 -59.48 -3.75 -18.41
C GLN A 155 -60.28 -2.63 -17.72
N ALA A 156 -59.64 -1.76 -16.94
CA ALA A 156 -60.31 -0.62 -16.32
C ALA A 156 -60.73 0.43 -17.38
N ALA A 157 -59.91 0.66 -18.40
CA ALA A 157 -60.22 1.52 -19.53
C ALA A 157 -61.38 0.97 -20.37
N GLU A 158 -61.45 -0.35 -20.61
CA GLU A 158 -62.59 -1.00 -21.26
C GLU A 158 -63.88 -0.91 -20.44
N ARG A 159 -63.80 -1.03 -19.11
CA ARG A 159 -64.95 -0.78 -18.23
C ARG A 159 -65.37 0.68 -18.25
N GLN A 160 -64.41 1.60 -18.36
CA GLN A 160 -64.69 3.03 -18.48
C GLN A 160 -65.35 3.36 -19.83
N SER A 161 -64.85 2.84 -20.95
CA SER A 161 -65.47 3.05 -22.26
C SER A 161 -66.87 2.43 -22.32
N GLY A 162 -67.07 1.24 -21.75
CA GLY A 162 -68.41 0.65 -21.59
C GLY A 162 -69.34 1.52 -20.73
N ALA A 163 -68.84 2.09 -19.63
CA ALA A 163 -69.61 3.02 -18.81
C ALA A 163 -69.93 4.33 -19.57
N GLU A 164 -68.99 4.87 -20.33
CA GLU A 164 -69.19 6.04 -21.19
C GLU A 164 -70.20 5.75 -22.31
N GLU A 165 -70.18 4.58 -22.94
CA GLU A 165 -71.20 4.15 -23.89
C GLU A 165 -72.58 4.01 -23.26
N THR A 166 -72.67 3.41 -22.06
CA THR A 166 -73.96 3.35 -21.33
C THR A 166 -74.45 4.75 -20.96
N PHE A 167 -73.55 5.66 -20.58
CA PHE A 167 -73.87 7.06 -20.31
C PHE A 167 -74.36 7.78 -21.57
N MET A 168 -73.69 7.59 -22.70
CA MET A 168 -74.11 8.14 -24.00
C MET A 168 -75.49 7.59 -24.43
N ASN A 169 -75.76 6.31 -24.19
CA ASN A 169 -77.06 5.71 -24.44
C ASN A 169 -78.16 6.26 -23.52
N VAL A 170 -77.87 6.49 -22.24
CA VAL A 170 -78.78 7.16 -21.31
C VAL A 170 -79.04 8.61 -21.75
N MET A 171 -78.00 9.36 -22.12
CA MET A 171 -78.13 10.73 -22.61
C MET A 171 -78.92 10.79 -23.93
N LYS A 172 -78.77 9.79 -24.80
CA LYS A 172 -79.57 9.65 -26.03
C LYS A 172 -81.04 9.39 -25.70
N ARG A 173 -81.34 8.48 -24.76
CA ARG A 173 -82.71 8.26 -24.25
C ARG A 173 -83.32 9.50 -23.61
N VAL A 174 -82.56 10.24 -22.82
CA VAL A 174 -83.01 11.51 -22.23
C VAL A 174 -83.33 12.52 -23.34
N ARG A 175 -82.50 12.62 -24.38
CA ARG A 175 -82.73 13.48 -25.54
C ARG A 175 -83.97 13.07 -26.35
N GLU A 176 -84.18 11.76 -26.52
CA GLU A 176 -85.36 11.17 -27.16
C GLU A 176 -86.64 11.42 -26.33
N THR A 177 -86.60 11.25 -25.00
CA THR A 177 -87.75 11.57 -24.12
C THR A 177 -88.07 13.06 -24.11
N LEU A 178 -87.06 13.95 -24.11
CA LEU A 178 -87.27 15.38 -24.27
C LEU A 178 -87.89 15.73 -25.63
N GLN A 179 -87.47 15.08 -26.71
CA GLN A 179 -88.09 15.24 -28.04
C GLN A 179 -89.53 14.69 -28.10
N GLN A 180 -89.82 13.59 -27.40
CA GLN A 180 -91.20 13.06 -27.24
C GLN A 180 -92.09 14.03 -26.45
N HIS A 181 -91.55 14.71 -25.44
CA HIS A 181 -92.26 15.75 -24.70
C HIS A 181 -92.41 17.07 -25.48
N SER A 182 -91.51 17.39 -26.41
CA SER A 182 -91.64 18.55 -27.31
C SER A 182 -92.60 18.32 -28.48
N SER A 183 -92.90 17.06 -28.83
CA SER A 183 -93.82 16.70 -29.93
C SER A 183 -95.21 16.22 -29.46
N SER A 184 -95.40 16.05 -28.15
CA SER A 184 -96.70 15.76 -27.51
C SER A 184 -97.21 16.98 -26.73
N GLY A 185 -97.17 18.14 -27.38
CA GLY A 185 -97.62 19.42 -26.83
C GLY A 185 -99.00 19.84 -27.33
N GLU A 186 -99.92 18.91 -27.61
CA GLU A 186 -101.33 19.22 -27.83
C GLU A 186 -102.18 17.96 -27.62
N GLN A 187 -103.20 18.09 -26.77
CA GLN A 187 -104.31 17.17 -26.45
C GLN A 187 -104.23 16.27 -25.18
N ALA A 188 -105.23 16.55 -24.34
CA ALA A 188 -106.06 15.64 -23.56
C ALA A 188 -105.57 15.16 -22.16
N ALA A 189 -106.25 15.75 -21.17
CA ALA A 189 -106.57 15.26 -19.85
C ALA A 189 -106.70 13.72 -19.69
N GLN A 190 -106.07 13.17 -18.64
CA GLN A 190 -106.73 12.63 -17.43
C GLN A 190 -105.72 11.93 -16.49
N PRO A 191 -106.04 11.71 -15.19
CA PRO A 191 -105.07 11.50 -14.14
C PRO A 191 -104.81 10.01 -13.85
N ALA A 192 -103.54 9.63 -13.71
CA ALA A 192 -103.17 8.31 -13.18
C ALA A 192 -101.93 8.40 -12.29
N LYS A 193 -102.19 8.17 -10.99
CA LYS A 193 -101.40 7.49 -9.94
C LYS A 193 -99.87 7.48 -10.07
N HIS A 194 -99.26 8.08 -9.05
CA HIS A 194 -98.01 7.69 -8.36
C HIS A 194 -96.96 6.92 -9.18
N ASP A 195 -95.83 7.57 -9.42
CA ASP A 195 -94.54 7.08 -8.90
C ASP A 195 -93.57 8.25 -8.75
N GLY A 196 -92.76 8.20 -7.68
CA GLY A 196 -91.91 9.30 -7.21
C GLY A 196 -90.96 9.81 -8.28
N LYS A 197 -91.32 10.93 -8.92
CA LYS A 197 -90.45 11.66 -9.84
C LYS A 197 -89.52 12.53 -9.00
N GLN A 198 -88.22 12.22 -9.04
CA GLN A 198 -87.17 13.09 -8.50
C GLN A 198 -87.35 14.50 -9.06
N SER A 199 -87.24 15.50 -8.18
CA SER A 199 -87.44 16.89 -8.62
C SER A 199 -86.33 17.30 -9.59
N PRO A 200 -86.58 18.19 -10.57
CA PRO A 200 -85.55 18.65 -11.50
C PRO A 200 -84.28 19.20 -10.80
N ALA A 201 -84.43 19.72 -9.57
CA ALA A 201 -83.33 20.19 -8.75
C ALA A 201 -82.43 19.04 -8.23
N GLU A 202 -83.01 17.89 -7.87
CA GLU A 202 -82.25 16.72 -7.39
C GLU A 202 -81.43 16.10 -8.52
N VAL A 203 -81.98 16.06 -9.74
CA VAL A 203 -81.27 15.57 -10.94
C VAL A 203 -80.11 16.50 -11.30
N LEU A 204 -80.31 17.82 -11.24
CA LEU A 204 -79.24 18.80 -11.47
C LEU A 204 -78.16 18.72 -10.38
N GLN A 205 -78.53 18.47 -9.13
CA GLN A 205 -77.57 18.32 -8.03
C GLN A 205 -76.74 17.03 -8.19
N GLN A 206 -77.35 15.92 -8.60
CA GLN A 206 -76.62 14.69 -8.93
C GLN A 206 -75.68 14.89 -10.12
N LEU A 207 -76.12 15.56 -11.19
CA LEU A 207 -75.26 15.89 -12.34
C LEU A 207 -74.08 16.78 -11.94
N THR A 208 -74.32 17.78 -11.09
CA THR A 208 -73.28 18.68 -10.58
C THR A 208 -72.26 17.93 -9.73
N MET A 209 -72.72 17.05 -8.84
CA MET A 209 -71.84 16.20 -8.03
C MET A 209 -71.00 15.28 -8.93
N THR A 210 -71.63 14.64 -9.92
CA THR A 210 -70.96 13.70 -10.83
C THR A 210 -69.91 14.42 -11.68
N LEU A 211 -70.23 15.60 -12.23
CA LEU A 211 -69.28 16.43 -12.97
C LEU A 211 -68.11 16.91 -12.10
N ASN A 212 -68.37 17.30 -10.84
CA ASN A 212 -67.30 17.66 -9.91
C ASN A 212 -66.40 16.46 -9.57
N THR A 213 -66.97 15.25 -9.44
CA THR A 213 -66.16 14.04 -9.24
C THR A 213 -65.32 13.66 -10.47
N TYR A 214 -65.83 13.88 -11.69
CA TYR A 214 -65.04 13.67 -12.90
C TYR A 214 -63.93 14.72 -13.05
N ARG A 215 -64.23 15.98 -12.74
CA ARG A 215 -63.26 17.07 -12.76
C ARG A 215 -62.10 16.82 -11.80
N THR A 216 -62.39 16.46 -10.56
CA THR A 216 -61.36 16.13 -9.55
C THR A 216 -60.53 14.91 -9.96
N ARG A 217 -61.16 13.85 -10.49
CA ARG A 217 -60.46 12.66 -10.98
C ARG A 217 -59.54 12.96 -12.17
N LEU A 218 -59.97 13.86 -13.07
CA LEU A 218 -59.15 14.31 -14.20
C LEU A 218 -57.95 15.14 -13.71
N GLU A 219 -58.17 16.05 -12.76
CA GLU A 219 -57.09 16.85 -12.14
C GLU A 219 -56.07 15.96 -11.42
N ASP A 220 -56.52 14.93 -10.70
CA ASP A 220 -55.64 13.97 -10.02
C ASP A 220 -54.88 13.08 -11.01
N SER A 221 -55.52 12.63 -12.08
CA SER A 221 -54.85 11.88 -13.16
C SER A 221 -53.81 12.74 -13.87
N ASN A 222 -54.10 14.02 -14.09
CA ASN A 222 -53.16 14.95 -14.72
C ASN A 222 -51.93 15.22 -13.82
N ARG A 223 -52.12 15.32 -12.50
CA ARG A 223 -51.01 15.37 -11.54
C ARG A 223 -50.15 14.11 -11.59
N GLN A 224 -50.78 12.93 -11.61
CA GLN A 224 -50.02 11.66 -11.72
C GLN A 224 -49.21 11.57 -13.00
N VAL A 225 -49.75 12.02 -14.14
CA VAL A 225 -49.01 12.06 -15.41
C VAL A 225 -47.83 13.04 -15.33
N GLN A 226 -48.00 14.21 -14.71
CA GLN A 226 -46.88 15.15 -14.49
C GLN A 226 -45.79 14.57 -13.60
N ASP A 227 -46.15 13.90 -12.50
CA ASP A 227 -45.19 13.24 -11.63
C ASP A 227 -44.42 12.12 -12.37
N GLN A 228 -45.10 11.35 -13.22
CA GLN A 228 -44.47 10.32 -14.05
C GLN A 228 -43.53 10.89 -15.11
N LEU A 229 -43.88 12.03 -15.73
CA LEU A 229 -43.01 12.71 -16.69
C LEU A 229 -41.73 13.21 -16.01
N LEU A 230 -41.85 13.82 -14.84
CA LEU A 230 -40.68 14.25 -14.04
C LEU A 230 -39.80 13.08 -13.61
N ALA A 231 -40.41 11.92 -13.30
CA ALA A 231 -39.66 10.70 -13.02
C ALA A 231 -38.95 10.15 -14.26
N ALA A 232 -39.60 10.18 -15.42
CA ALA A 232 -39.00 9.75 -16.68
C ALA A 232 -37.82 10.64 -17.11
N GLU A 233 -37.93 11.96 -16.94
CA GLU A 233 -36.84 12.91 -17.19
C GLU A 233 -35.62 12.60 -16.30
N LYS A 234 -35.83 12.38 -14.99
CA LYS A 234 -34.75 12.00 -14.07
C LYS A 234 -34.09 10.68 -14.45
N LEU A 235 -34.87 9.66 -14.82
CA LEU A 235 -34.33 8.39 -15.28
C LEU A 235 -33.56 8.52 -16.59
N GLN A 236 -33.94 9.45 -17.46
CA GLN A 236 -33.21 9.75 -18.69
C GLN A 236 -31.86 10.42 -18.39
N GLU A 237 -31.83 11.38 -17.47
CA GLU A 237 -30.58 12.01 -16.98
C GLU A 237 -29.64 10.96 -16.36
N GLU A 238 -30.16 10.08 -15.49
CA GLU A 238 -29.39 9.00 -14.89
C GLU A 238 -28.84 8.03 -15.95
N ASN A 239 -29.64 7.67 -16.97
CA ASN A 239 -29.15 6.83 -18.07
C ASN A 239 -28.03 7.51 -18.88
N GLN A 240 -28.13 8.83 -19.11
CA GLN A 240 -27.06 9.57 -19.79
C GLN A 240 -25.78 9.59 -18.97
N LEU A 241 -25.88 9.79 -17.66
CA LEU A 241 -24.72 9.74 -16.75
C LEU A 241 -24.10 8.35 -16.70
N LEU A 242 -24.91 7.29 -16.66
CA LEU A 242 -24.42 5.91 -16.71
C LEU A 242 -23.72 5.59 -18.04
N GLN A 243 -24.24 6.08 -19.16
CA GLN A 243 -23.58 5.94 -20.47
C GLN A 243 -22.24 6.67 -20.50
N GLN A 244 -22.15 7.87 -19.94
CA GLN A 244 -20.89 8.61 -19.83
C GLN A 244 -19.88 7.86 -18.96
N LEU A 245 -20.29 7.42 -17.77
CA LEU A 245 -19.44 6.62 -16.87
C LEU A 245 -18.96 5.33 -17.55
N THR A 246 -19.82 4.65 -18.29
CA THR A 246 -19.45 3.44 -19.05
C THR A 246 -18.42 3.75 -20.14
N SER A 247 -18.57 4.89 -20.83
CA SER A 247 -17.61 5.33 -21.85
C SER A 247 -16.25 5.72 -21.25
N ASP A 248 -16.25 6.38 -20.09
CA ASP A 248 -15.04 6.75 -19.38
C ASP A 248 -14.31 5.52 -18.84
N GLN A 249 -15.05 4.56 -18.26
CA GLN A 249 -14.50 3.28 -17.82
C GLN A 249 -13.87 2.51 -18.98
N LYS A 250 -14.52 2.50 -20.14
CA LYS A 250 -13.97 1.85 -21.34
C LYS A 250 -12.68 2.54 -21.80
N ARG A 251 -12.65 3.88 -21.84
CA ARG A 251 -11.44 4.63 -22.20
C ARG A 251 -10.29 4.37 -21.22
N GLN A 252 -10.58 4.35 -19.92
CA GLN A 252 -9.57 4.04 -18.90
C GLN A 252 -9.06 2.59 -19.04
N ALA A 253 -9.93 1.63 -19.34
CA ALA A 253 -9.54 0.25 -19.61
C ALA A 253 -8.60 0.18 -20.84
N ASP A 254 -8.95 0.86 -21.93
CA ASP A 254 -8.13 0.90 -23.15
C ASP A 254 -6.76 1.57 -22.90
N GLU A 255 -6.73 2.69 -22.17
CA GLU A 255 -5.49 3.38 -21.77
C GLU A 255 -4.60 2.47 -20.89
N SER A 256 -5.20 1.75 -19.93
CA SER A 256 -4.47 0.81 -19.08
C SER A 256 -3.95 -0.41 -19.87
N HIS A 257 -4.69 -0.86 -20.88
CA HIS A 257 -4.27 -1.96 -21.74
C HIS A 257 -3.10 -1.54 -22.63
N GLN A 258 -3.15 -0.34 -23.21
CA GLN A 258 -2.03 0.22 -23.98
C GLN A 258 -0.78 0.43 -23.12
N ALA A 259 -0.93 0.92 -21.89
CA ALA A 259 0.19 1.03 -20.96
C ALA A 259 0.82 -0.33 -20.64
N SER A 260 -0.01 -1.37 -20.47
CA SER A 260 0.46 -2.74 -20.23
C SER A 260 1.23 -3.29 -21.43
N LEU A 261 0.74 -3.07 -22.66
CA LEU A 261 1.44 -3.48 -23.89
C LEU A 261 2.80 -2.78 -24.02
N ARG A 262 2.89 -1.48 -23.72
CA ARG A 262 4.17 -0.76 -23.71
C ARG A 262 5.13 -1.35 -22.68
N LEU A 263 4.65 -1.66 -21.48
CA LEU A 263 5.47 -2.30 -20.46
C LEU A 263 5.93 -3.70 -20.88
N GLU A 264 5.08 -4.49 -21.56
CA GLU A 264 5.48 -5.77 -22.13
C GLU A 264 6.56 -5.61 -23.19
N GLU A 265 6.43 -4.64 -24.10
CA GLU A 265 7.46 -4.30 -25.09
C GLU A 265 8.78 -3.92 -24.39
N GLU A 266 8.75 -3.06 -23.37
CA GLU A 266 9.94 -2.69 -22.61
C GLU A 266 10.58 -3.88 -21.88
N VAL A 267 9.77 -4.77 -21.31
CA VAL A 267 10.27 -6.01 -20.68
C VAL A 267 10.93 -6.91 -21.71
N THR A 268 10.36 -7.05 -22.91
CA THR A 268 11.01 -7.83 -23.98
C THR A 268 12.30 -7.18 -24.46
N ARG A 269 12.36 -5.85 -24.58
CA ARG A 269 13.57 -5.09 -24.91
C ARG A 269 14.66 -5.31 -23.86
N LEU A 270 14.34 -5.14 -22.57
CA LEU A 270 15.28 -5.36 -21.47
C LEU A 270 15.76 -6.81 -21.37
N ARG A 271 14.90 -7.79 -21.70
CA ARG A 271 15.30 -9.20 -21.78
C ARG A 271 16.30 -9.43 -22.90
N GLN A 272 16.11 -8.79 -24.06
CA GLN A 272 17.04 -8.88 -25.18
C GLN A 272 18.38 -8.24 -24.81
N GLU A 273 18.37 -7.03 -24.25
CA GLU A 273 19.59 -6.36 -23.78
C GLU A 273 20.33 -7.21 -22.72
N GLY A 274 19.60 -7.84 -21.79
CA GLY A 274 20.19 -8.76 -20.82
C GLY A 274 20.81 -10.01 -21.47
N SER A 275 20.21 -10.52 -22.54
CA SER A 275 20.75 -11.59 -23.39
C SER A 275 22.05 -11.16 -24.05
N ASP A 276 22.07 -9.94 -24.60
CA ASP A 276 23.19 -9.40 -25.36
C ASP A 276 24.39 -9.14 -24.43
N TRP A 277 24.15 -8.55 -23.25
CA TRP A 277 25.16 -8.40 -22.21
C TRP A 277 25.70 -9.75 -21.72
N SER A 278 24.84 -10.77 -21.60
CA SER A 278 25.28 -12.12 -21.24
C SER A 278 26.17 -12.74 -22.33
N MET A 279 25.84 -12.54 -23.60
CA MET A 279 26.64 -13.00 -24.73
C MET A 279 28.00 -12.28 -24.78
N GLN A 280 28.01 -10.96 -24.59
CA GLN A 280 29.23 -10.17 -24.56
C GLN A 280 30.13 -10.55 -23.37
N SER A 281 29.55 -10.74 -22.18
CA SER A 281 30.29 -11.21 -21.01
C SER A 281 30.90 -12.59 -21.24
N ARG A 282 30.19 -13.49 -21.95
CA ARG A 282 30.73 -14.81 -22.32
C ARG A 282 31.86 -14.68 -23.33
N GLY A 283 31.71 -13.83 -24.35
CA GLY A 283 32.74 -13.55 -25.35
C GLY A 283 34.03 -13.02 -24.71
N LEU A 284 33.92 -12.03 -23.84
CA LEU A 284 35.07 -11.48 -23.09
C LEU A 284 35.71 -12.54 -22.17
N GLN A 285 34.90 -13.42 -21.57
CA GLN A 285 35.42 -14.50 -20.74
C GLN A 285 36.18 -15.54 -21.56
N GLU A 286 35.71 -15.87 -22.77
CA GLU A 286 36.41 -16.75 -23.71
C GLU A 286 37.71 -16.11 -24.22
N GLU A 287 37.70 -14.82 -24.57
CA GLU A 287 38.92 -14.08 -24.95
C GLU A 287 39.96 -14.07 -23.83
N LEU A 288 39.54 -13.82 -22.59
CA LEU A 288 40.44 -13.87 -21.43
C LEU A 288 41.01 -15.29 -21.21
N GLN A 289 40.25 -16.35 -21.51
CA GLN A 289 40.78 -17.71 -21.43
C GLN A 289 41.79 -17.98 -22.53
N ARG A 290 41.55 -17.53 -23.76
CA ARG A 290 42.51 -17.65 -24.88
C ARG A 290 43.80 -16.92 -24.57
N GLU A 291 43.75 -15.67 -24.09
CA GLU A 291 44.96 -14.92 -23.71
C GLU A 291 45.72 -15.65 -22.59
N LYS A 292 45.02 -16.23 -21.61
CA LYS A 292 45.66 -17.04 -20.56
C LYS A 292 46.31 -18.31 -21.10
N GLU A 293 45.77 -18.92 -22.15
CA GLU A 293 46.35 -20.08 -22.82
C GLU A 293 47.61 -19.67 -23.58
N GLU A 294 47.54 -18.61 -24.39
CA GLU A 294 48.68 -18.07 -25.14
C GLU A 294 49.83 -17.67 -24.18
N ARG A 295 49.53 -16.99 -23.07
CA ARG A 295 50.54 -16.66 -22.05
C ARG A 295 51.15 -17.89 -21.40
N ARG A 296 50.38 -18.97 -21.20
CA ARG A 296 50.93 -20.23 -20.68
C ARG A 296 51.88 -20.88 -21.69
N GLU A 297 51.53 -20.85 -22.98
CA GLU A 297 52.37 -21.36 -24.06
C GLU A 297 53.67 -20.55 -24.19
N GLU A 298 53.59 -19.21 -24.16
CA GLU A 298 54.78 -18.33 -24.17
C GLU A 298 55.72 -18.63 -22.99
N ILE A 299 55.18 -18.75 -21.77
CA ILE A 299 55.98 -19.07 -20.58
C ILE A 299 56.64 -20.44 -20.71
N GLN A 300 55.92 -21.43 -21.26
CA GLN A 300 56.46 -22.75 -21.50
C GLN A 300 57.62 -22.71 -22.51
N GLU A 301 57.47 -21.95 -23.60
CA GLU A 301 58.52 -21.82 -24.62
C GLU A 301 59.79 -21.14 -24.07
N ILE A 302 59.62 -20.08 -23.26
CA ILE A 302 60.75 -19.42 -22.57
C ILE A 302 61.44 -20.41 -21.62
N THR A 303 60.67 -21.20 -20.86
CA THR A 303 61.20 -22.19 -19.92
C THR A 303 61.99 -23.28 -20.65
N ASP A 304 61.47 -23.77 -21.77
CA ASP A 304 62.15 -24.76 -22.61
C ASP A 304 63.42 -24.19 -23.26
N GLY A 305 63.39 -22.91 -23.66
CA GLY A 305 64.55 -22.17 -24.16
C GLY A 305 65.67 -22.09 -23.11
N PHE A 306 65.33 -21.67 -21.89
CA PHE A 306 66.27 -21.61 -20.77
C PHE A 306 66.90 -22.97 -20.45
N ASN A 307 66.09 -24.03 -20.43
CA ASN A 307 66.57 -25.39 -20.18
C ASN A 307 67.58 -25.84 -21.26
N LYS A 308 67.27 -25.59 -22.55
CA LYS A 308 68.20 -25.89 -23.65
C LYS A 308 69.52 -25.13 -23.49
N GLU A 309 69.47 -23.85 -23.16
CA GLU A 309 70.66 -23.01 -22.99
C GLU A 309 71.51 -23.47 -21.80
N SER A 310 70.86 -23.83 -20.69
CA SER A 310 71.52 -24.43 -19.52
C SER A 310 72.23 -25.74 -19.88
N THR A 311 71.59 -26.63 -20.65
CA THR A 311 72.25 -27.87 -21.11
C THR A 311 73.44 -27.61 -22.04
N ALA A 312 73.35 -26.60 -22.91
CA ALA A 312 74.45 -26.21 -23.78
C ALA A 312 75.64 -25.68 -22.97
N GLN A 313 75.40 -24.82 -21.97
CA GLN A 313 76.43 -24.32 -21.06
C GLN A 313 77.09 -25.45 -20.26
N LEU A 314 76.31 -26.40 -19.74
CA LEU A 314 76.82 -27.58 -19.06
C LEU A 314 77.69 -28.44 -20.00
N SER A 315 77.27 -28.61 -21.26
CA SER A 315 78.04 -29.36 -22.25
C SER A 315 79.37 -28.68 -22.61
N LEU A 316 79.39 -27.34 -22.69
CA LEU A 316 80.59 -26.54 -22.93
C LEU A 316 81.56 -26.67 -21.75
N LEU A 317 81.04 -26.54 -20.53
CA LEU A 317 81.82 -26.69 -19.31
C LEU A 317 82.43 -28.11 -19.22
N HIS A 318 81.65 -29.13 -19.58
CA HIS A 318 82.14 -30.51 -19.65
C HIS A 318 83.23 -30.68 -20.71
N CYS A 319 83.08 -30.07 -21.90
CA CYS A 319 84.12 -30.08 -22.94
C CYS A 319 85.41 -29.39 -22.49
N LEU A 320 85.29 -28.24 -21.80
CA LEU A 320 86.44 -27.52 -21.26
C LEU A 320 87.13 -28.32 -20.16
N TYR A 321 86.35 -28.93 -19.25
CA TYR A 321 86.86 -29.81 -18.20
C TYR A 321 87.59 -31.03 -18.79
N GLN A 322 87.04 -31.68 -19.82
CA GLN A 322 87.71 -32.77 -20.52
C GLN A 322 89.00 -32.33 -21.23
N ARG A 323 89.02 -31.13 -21.86
CA ARG A 323 90.24 -30.57 -22.48
C ARG A 323 91.33 -30.24 -21.47
N LEU A 324 90.94 -29.75 -20.29
CA LEU A 324 91.84 -29.51 -19.16
C LEU A 324 92.42 -30.83 -18.63
N LEU A 325 91.58 -31.85 -18.45
CA LEU A 325 92.01 -33.18 -18.04
C LEU A 325 92.94 -33.86 -19.07
N ALA A 326 92.76 -33.57 -20.37
CA ALA A 326 93.63 -34.07 -21.44
C ALA A 326 94.98 -33.32 -21.57
N GLY A 327 95.26 -32.31 -20.74
CA GLY A 327 96.55 -31.62 -20.71
C GLY A 327 96.90 -30.78 -21.94
N CYS A 328 95.93 -30.45 -22.79
CA CYS A 328 96.17 -29.67 -24.01
C CYS A 328 96.16 -28.15 -23.73
N VAL A 329 97.29 -27.60 -23.27
CA VAL A 329 97.53 -26.14 -23.18
C VAL A 329 98.44 -25.61 -24.31
N LEU A 330 98.83 -26.44 -25.28
CA LEU A 330 99.70 -26.00 -26.37
C LEU A 330 98.90 -25.30 -27.48
N LEU A 331 99.02 -23.97 -27.52
CA LEU A 331 98.90 -23.19 -28.76
C LEU A 331 99.76 -23.88 -29.83
N ARG A 332 99.12 -24.26 -30.93
CA ARG A 332 99.75 -24.85 -32.12
C ARG A 332 100.91 -23.95 -32.55
N GLN A 333 102.16 -24.41 -32.40
CA GLN A 333 103.33 -23.71 -32.95
C GLN A 333 103.14 -23.54 -34.47
N PRO A 334 103.21 -22.31 -35.02
CA PRO A 334 103.23 -22.15 -36.46
C PRO A 334 104.61 -22.60 -36.97
N GLN A 335 104.59 -23.50 -37.94
CA GLN A 335 105.77 -23.86 -38.73
C GLN A 335 106.35 -22.56 -39.31
N SER A 336 107.62 -22.29 -39.05
CA SER A 336 108.32 -21.09 -39.54
C SER A 336 108.31 -21.06 -41.06
N ILE A 337 107.63 -20.08 -41.65
CA ILE A 337 107.56 -19.85 -43.11
C ILE A 337 108.87 -19.23 -43.66
N LEU A 338 109.88 -18.99 -42.82
CA LEU A 338 111.15 -18.40 -43.23
C LEU A 338 112.12 -19.45 -43.79
N GLY A 339 112.01 -19.73 -45.09
CA GLY A 339 113.11 -20.22 -45.92
C GLY A 339 113.96 -19.04 -46.44
N ASP A 340 115.21 -19.30 -46.83
CA ASP A 340 116.28 -18.34 -47.17
C ASP A 340 115.84 -17.05 -47.91
N PHE A 341 115.41 -16.04 -47.15
CA PHE A 341 115.19 -14.69 -47.66
C PHE A 341 116.49 -13.91 -47.66
N THR A 342 116.77 -13.15 -48.72
CA THR A 342 117.82 -12.13 -48.63
C THR A 342 117.37 -11.04 -47.65
N TRP A 343 118.29 -10.45 -46.89
CA TRP A 343 117.98 -9.42 -45.87
C TRP A 343 117.14 -8.25 -46.43
N LYS A 344 117.32 -7.93 -47.72
CA LYS A 344 116.57 -6.91 -48.44
C LYS A 344 115.09 -7.30 -48.64
N GLU A 345 114.82 -8.51 -49.11
CA GLU A 345 113.44 -9.01 -49.29
C GLU A 345 112.71 -9.09 -47.94
N LEU A 346 113.41 -9.45 -46.87
CA LEU A 346 112.87 -9.48 -45.52
C LEU A 346 112.51 -8.07 -45.03
N CYS A 347 113.36 -7.07 -45.30
CA CYS A 347 113.07 -5.67 -44.97
C CYS A 347 111.90 -5.11 -45.80
N ASP A 348 111.79 -5.47 -47.08
CA ASP A 348 110.68 -5.05 -47.95
C ASP A 348 109.36 -5.69 -47.48
N VAL A 349 109.34 -6.99 -47.17
CA VAL A 349 108.14 -7.68 -46.62
C VAL A 349 107.77 -7.13 -45.24
N ILE A 350 108.73 -6.85 -44.37
CA ILE A 350 108.46 -6.22 -43.06
C ILE A 350 107.91 -4.82 -43.27
N SER A 351 108.45 -4.03 -44.20
CA SER A 351 107.97 -2.67 -44.48
C SER A 351 106.54 -2.70 -45.04
N GLU A 352 106.25 -3.59 -45.99
CA GLU A 352 104.90 -3.79 -46.52
C GLU A 352 103.91 -4.27 -45.45
N GLN A 353 104.32 -5.19 -44.58
CA GLN A 353 103.50 -5.64 -43.45
C GLN A 353 103.24 -4.51 -42.45
N VAL A 354 104.25 -3.69 -42.15
CA VAL A 354 104.12 -2.53 -41.27
C VAL A 354 103.20 -1.48 -41.91
N ASP A 355 103.35 -1.18 -43.20
CA ASP A 355 102.49 -0.25 -43.92
C ASP A 355 101.04 -0.75 -44.00
N GLN A 356 100.85 -2.04 -44.25
CA GLN A 356 99.54 -2.68 -44.27
C GLN A 356 98.88 -2.65 -42.89
N LEU A 357 99.60 -3.01 -41.82
CA LEU A 357 99.10 -2.93 -40.45
C LEU A 357 98.80 -1.49 -40.03
N THR A 358 99.60 -0.53 -40.47
CA THR A 358 99.38 0.90 -40.19
C THR A 358 98.13 1.40 -40.93
N SER A 359 97.92 0.99 -42.19
CA SER A 359 96.71 1.28 -42.96
C SER A 359 95.46 0.66 -42.31
N ASP A 360 95.55 -0.59 -41.90
CA ASP A 360 94.43 -1.31 -41.28
C ASP A 360 94.11 -0.74 -39.88
N LEU A 361 95.13 -0.33 -39.11
CA LEU A 361 94.95 0.38 -37.85
C LEU A 361 94.29 1.74 -38.06
N GLN A 362 94.68 2.49 -39.10
CA GLN A 362 94.08 3.79 -39.41
C GLN A 362 92.61 3.63 -39.85
N LYS A 363 92.30 2.64 -40.70
CA LYS A 363 90.92 2.28 -41.08
C LYS A 363 90.10 1.83 -39.87
N ALA A 364 90.69 1.07 -38.95
CA ALA A 364 90.02 0.67 -37.71
C ALA A 364 89.72 1.88 -36.82
N LYS A 365 90.67 2.82 -36.70
CA LYS A 365 90.50 4.07 -35.96
C LYS A 365 89.39 4.94 -36.57
N GLU A 366 89.32 5.06 -37.89
CA GLU A 366 88.25 5.75 -38.59
C GLU A 366 86.89 5.09 -38.32
N LYS A 367 86.80 3.75 -38.41
CA LYS A 367 85.57 3.02 -38.06
C LYS A 367 85.15 3.22 -36.61
N ILE A 368 86.09 3.20 -35.66
CA ILE A 368 85.81 3.45 -34.24
C ILE A 368 85.28 4.87 -34.06
N SER A 369 85.90 5.88 -34.69
CA SER A 369 85.42 7.26 -34.61
C SER A 369 84.01 7.43 -35.21
N HIS A 370 83.72 6.73 -36.31
CA HIS A 370 82.40 6.72 -36.90
C HIS A 370 81.37 6.06 -35.96
N LEU A 371 81.69 4.88 -35.41
CA LEU A 371 80.80 4.20 -34.46
C LEU A 371 80.57 5.01 -33.18
N GLN A 372 81.59 5.69 -32.66
CA GLN A 372 81.44 6.63 -31.55
C GLN A 372 80.46 7.76 -31.90
N SER A 373 80.62 8.40 -33.07
CA SER A 373 79.70 9.45 -33.52
C SER A 373 78.25 8.96 -33.69
N VAL A 374 78.06 7.72 -34.14
CA VAL A 374 76.73 7.09 -34.25
C VAL A 374 76.14 6.76 -32.88
N CYS A 375 76.96 6.26 -31.95
CA CYS A 375 76.54 6.01 -30.57
C CYS A 375 76.15 7.30 -29.86
N ASP A 376 76.93 8.36 -30.03
CA ASP A 376 76.63 9.69 -29.47
C ASP A 376 75.31 10.22 -30.03
N ARG A 377 75.10 10.15 -31.35
CA ARG A 377 73.82 10.53 -31.98
C ARG A 377 72.64 9.72 -31.45
N LYS A 378 72.80 8.40 -31.32
CA LYS A 378 71.75 7.53 -30.76
C LYS A 378 71.48 7.87 -29.29
N SER A 379 72.50 8.17 -28.49
CA SER A 379 72.34 8.56 -27.08
C SER A 379 71.58 9.88 -26.91
N VAL A 380 71.78 10.84 -27.82
CA VAL A 380 71.04 12.10 -27.83
C VAL A 380 69.58 11.85 -28.20
N CYS A 381 69.34 11.08 -29.26
CA CYS A 381 67.99 10.73 -29.70
C CYS A 381 67.20 9.96 -28.62
N VAL A 382 67.83 9.00 -27.93
CA VAL A 382 67.19 8.28 -26.82
C VAL A 382 66.84 9.22 -25.67
N ARG A 383 67.73 10.16 -25.31
CA ARG A 383 67.44 11.14 -24.25
C ARG A 383 66.33 12.12 -24.64
N GLU A 384 66.26 12.53 -25.90
CA GLU A 384 65.16 13.36 -26.41
C GLU A 384 63.84 12.60 -26.41
N LEU A 385 63.86 11.34 -26.83
CA LEU A 385 62.68 10.45 -26.79
C LEU A 385 62.19 10.26 -25.35
N GLN A 386 63.09 9.95 -24.41
CA GLN A 386 62.79 9.82 -22.98
C GLN A 386 62.14 11.09 -22.43
N ARG A 387 62.72 12.27 -22.69
CA ARG A 387 62.13 13.55 -22.25
C ARG A 387 60.76 13.80 -22.88
N SER A 388 60.57 13.45 -24.15
CA SER A 388 59.26 13.61 -24.81
C SER A 388 58.22 12.66 -24.20
N GLN A 389 58.60 11.43 -23.86
CA GLN A 389 57.73 10.45 -23.21
C GLN A 389 57.36 10.89 -21.79
N GLU A 390 58.33 11.35 -21.00
CA GLU A 390 58.08 11.93 -19.66
C GLU A 390 57.13 13.14 -19.72
N CYS A 391 57.27 14.01 -20.72
CA CYS A 391 56.36 15.14 -20.94
C CYS A 391 54.93 14.69 -21.31
N VAL A 392 54.79 13.64 -22.11
CA VAL A 392 53.47 13.09 -22.45
C VAL A 392 52.84 12.39 -21.23
N LEU A 393 53.62 11.62 -20.47
CA LEU A 393 53.16 10.94 -19.26
C LEU A 393 52.71 11.94 -18.20
N SER A 394 53.49 12.98 -17.91
CA SER A 394 53.10 14.03 -16.95
C SER A 394 51.82 14.76 -17.39
N ARG A 395 51.63 15.04 -18.68
CA ARG A 395 50.37 15.61 -19.20
C ARG A 395 49.20 14.65 -19.05
N LEU A 396 49.40 13.35 -19.28
CA LEU A 396 48.38 12.33 -19.10
C LEU A 396 48.00 12.20 -17.62
N GLU A 397 48.97 12.13 -16.71
CA GLU A 397 48.78 12.10 -15.26
C GLU A 397 47.97 13.32 -14.79
N GLU A 398 48.34 14.53 -15.21
CA GLU A 398 47.57 15.73 -14.90
C GLU A 398 46.14 15.67 -15.45
N SER A 399 45.96 15.15 -16.67
CA SER A 399 44.63 15.01 -17.26
C SER A 399 43.76 14.01 -16.49
N VAL A 400 44.33 12.89 -16.05
CA VAL A 400 43.65 11.86 -15.26
C VAL A 400 43.28 12.44 -13.90
N ARG A 401 44.21 13.11 -13.23
CA ARG A 401 43.97 13.77 -11.96
C ARG A 401 42.85 14.81 -12.04
N ARG A 402 42.82 15.65 -13.08
CA ARG A 402 41.72 16.62 -13.28
C ARG A 402 40.37 15.94 -13.49
N ARG A 403 40.33 14.82 -14.23
CA ARG A 403 39.10 14.04 -14.42
C ARG A 403 38.63 13.40 -13.11
N GLU A 404 39.54 12.85 -12.33
CA GLU A 404 39.25 12.25 -11.02
C GLU A 404 38.74 13.29 -10.02
N GLU A 405 39.36 14.46 -9.97
CA GLU A 405 38.90 15.57 -9.13
C GLU A 405 37.52 16.09 -9.58
N ALA A 406 37.28 16.21 -10.88
CA ALA A 406 35.97 16.61 -11.42
C ALA A 406 34.89 15.56 -11.11
N TRP A 407 35.20 14.28 -11.30
CA TRP A 407 34.31 13.18 -10.96
C TRP A 407 34.01 13.13 -9.46
N SER A 408 35.02 13.31 -8.61
CA SER A 408 34.85 13.37 -7.15
C SER A 408 33.97 14.55 -6.72
N ARG A 409 34.12 15.73 -7.35
CA ARG A 409 33.24 16.88 -7.10
C ARG A 409 31.80 16.61 -7.54
N GLN A 410 31.61 16.00 -8.71
CA GLN A 410 30.27 15.65 -9.20
C GLN A 410 29.62 14.56 -8.35
N HIS A 411 30.38 13.55 -7.94
CA HIS A 411 29.91 12.48 -7.06
C HIS A 411 29.52 13.04 -5.67
N THR A 412 30.37 13.86 -5.06
CA THR A 412 30.03 14.49 -3.77
C THR A 412 28.84 15.45 -3.87
N HIS A 413 28.67 16.16 -4.99
CA HIS A 413 27.50 17.02 -5.21
C HIS A 413 26.22 16.20 -5.37
N THR A 414 26.23 15.16 -6.22
CA THR A 414 25.07 14.28 -6.45
C THR A 414 24.68 13.52 -5.19
N VAL A 415 25.64 12.97 -4.44
CA VAL A 415 25.38 12.32 -3.15
C VAL A 415 24.75 13.29 -2.16
N ARG A 416 25.28 14.51 -2.03
CA ARG A 416 24.72 15.53 -1.13
C ARG A 416 23.30 15.94 -1.56
N HIS A 417 23.06 16.06 -2.86
CA HIS A 417 21.74 16.37 -3.41
C HIS A 417 20.72 15.26 -3.09
N LEU A 418 21.07 13.99 -3.38
CA LEU A 418 20.22 12.84 -3.06
C LEU A 418 19.97 12.72 -1.56
N GLN A 419 20.99 12.97 -0.72
CA GLN A 419 20.84 12.97 0.72
C GLN A 419 19.87 14.08 1.20
N SER A 420 19.92 15.28 0.60
CA SER A 420 18.98 16.36 0.90
C SER A 420 17.55 16.03 0.47
N GLN A 421 17.36 15.39 -0.69
CA GLN A 421 16.05 14.94 -1.15
C GLN A 421 15.48 13.82 -0.26
N LEU A 422 16.32 12.86 0.15
CA LEU A 422 15.94 11.81 1.11
C LEU A 422 15.52 12.40 2.45
N GLN A 423 16.25 13.39 2.97
CA GLN A 423 15.87 14.09 4.20
C GLN A 423 14.53 14.82 4.05
N LEU A 424 14.30 15.49 2.91
CA LEU A 424 13.03 16.14 2.63
C LEU A 424 11.88 15.12 2.58
N CYS A 425 12.05 14.02 1.85
CA CYS A 425 11.05 12.95 1.76
C CYS A 425 10.74 12.35 3.14
N ARG A 426 11.77 12.14 3.99
CA ARG A 426 11.58 11.67 5.37
C ARG A 426 10.76 12.66 6.20
N SER A 427 11.10 13.95 6.14
CA SER A 427 10.35 14.99 6.88
C SER A 427 8.88 15.09 6.43
N GLN A 428 8.60 14.88 5.14
CA GLN A 428 7.24 14.84 4.61
C GLN A 428 6.50 13.59 5.09
N CYS A 429 7.15 12.42 5.07
CA CYS A 429 6.58 11.19 5.62
C CYS A 429 6.25 11.31 7.11
N ASP A 430 7.14 11.93 7.89
CA ASP A 430 6.92 12.17 9.31
C ASP A 430 5.74 13.14 9.52
N SER A 431 5.67 14.23 8.75
CA SER A 431 4.53 15.15 8.80
C SER A 431 3.20 14.48 8.43
N HIS A 432 3.17 13.59 7.45
CA HIS A 432 1.96 12.84 7.09
C HIS A 432 1.58 11.82 8.16
N ARG A 433 2.58 11.17 8.79
CA ARG A 433 2.36 10.25 9.91
C ARG A 433 1.78 10.99 11.12
N ASP A 434 2.26 12.19 11.43
CA ASP A 434 1.72 13.02 12.51
C ASP A 434 0.29 13.49 12.21
N GLN A 435 -0.01 13.86 10.97
CA GLN A 435 -1.36 14.20 10.53
C GLN A 435 -2.30 12.99 10.64
N ALA A 436 -1.85 11.80 10.24
CA ALA A 436 -2.62 10.57 10.38
C ALA A 436 -2.91 10.24 11.85
N ALA A 437 -1.89 10.32 12.73
CA ALA A 437 -2.06 10.12 14.16
C ALA A 437 -3.05 11.12 14.78
N ALA A 438 -2.99 12.40 14.37
CA ALA A 438 -3.93 13.41 14.82
C ALA A 438 -5.38 13.13 14.36
N LEU A 439 -5.56 12.64 13.13
CA LEU A 439 -6.86 12.22 12.61
C LEU A 439 -7.40 10.98 13.32
N GLU A 440 -6.56 9.98 13.59
CA GLU A 440 -6.91 8.79 14.37
C GLU A 440 -7.36 9.14 15.79
N HIS A 441 -6.66 10.07 16.46
CA HIS A 441 -7.07 10.59 17.75
C HIS A 441 -8.44 11.30 17.68
N ARG A 442 -8.69 12.11 16.65
CA ARG A 442 -10.01 12.75 16.44
C ARG A 442 -11.10 11.72 16.17
N CYS A 443 -10.83 10.70 15.35
CA CYS A 443 -11.79 9.62 15.07
C CYS A 443 -12.11 8.84 16.35
N SER A 444 -11.10 8.56 17.18
CA SER A 444 -11.28 7.88 18.48
C SER A 444 -12.12 8.72 19.43
N SER A 445 -11.88 10.04 19.50
CA SER A 445 -12.69 10.97 20.29
C SER A 445 -14.15 11.00 19.81
N LEU A 446 -14.38 11.17 18.51
CA LEU A 446 -15.72 11.19 17.94
C LEU A 446 -16.45 9.86 18.13
N THR A 447 -15.75 8.74 18.05
CA THR A 447 -16.33 7.41 18.31
C THR A 447 -16.73 7.28 19.78
N SER A 448 -15.91 7.79 20.70
CA SER A 448 -16.26 7.83 22.13
C SER A 448 -17.48 8.72 22.39
N ASP A 449 -17.60 9.87 21.72
CA ASP A 449 -18.75 10.75 21.83
C ASP A 449 -20.02 10.14 21.24
N LEU A 450 -19.93 9.45 20.10
CA LEU A 450 -21.05 8.71 19.50
C LEU A 450 -21.53 7.59 20.42
N SER A 451 -20.61 6.82 21.02
CA SER A 451 -20.97 5.77 21.98
C SER A 451 -21.67 6.35 23.22
N ARG A 452 -21.21 7.51 23.70
CA ARG A 452 -21.83 8.24 24.81
C ARG A 452 -23.23 8.74 24.45
N LEU A 453 -23.42 9.33 23.27
CA LEU A 453 -24.73 9.79 22.79
C LEU A 453 -25.70 8.63 22.56
N GLN A 454 -25.23 7.50 22.03
CA GLN A 454 -26.02 6.29 21.87
C GLN A 454 -26.44 5.72 23.23
N GLY A 455 -25.57 5.76 24.24
CA GLY A 455 -25.90 5.42 25.63
C GLY A 455 -26.99 6.34 26.22
N LEU A 456 -26.93 7.64 25.95
CA LEU A 456 -27.96 8.58 26.42
C LEU A 456 -29.31 8.39 25.70
N LEU A 457 -29.30 8.14 24.39
CA LEU A 457 -30.51 7.89 23.60
C LEU A 457 -31.20 6.58 23.98
N SER A 458 -30.42 5.50 24.18
CA SER A 458 -30.96 4.22 24.64
C SER A 458 -31.60 4.34 26.03
N ARG A 459 -30.97 5.07 26.95
CA ARG A 459 -31.54 5.38 28.27
C ARG A 459 -32.83 6.19 28.17
N SER A 460 -32.87 7.26 27.38
CA SER A 460 -34.07 8.08 27.18
C SER A 460 -35.24 7.28 26.57
N ARG A 461 -34.94 6.41 25.60
CA ARG A 461 -35.93 5.50 25.00
C ARG A 461 -36.47 4.50 26.02
N GLN A 462 -35.58 3.93 26.85
CA GLN A 462 -35.95 3.02 27.92
C GLN A 462 -36.86 3.70 28.94
N GLU A 463 -36.50 4.90 29.40
CA GLU A 463 -37.32 5.70 30.30
C GLU A 463 -38.70 6.00 29.69
N SER A 464 -38.76 6.48 28.45
CA SER A 464 -40.02 6.77 27.73
C SER A 464 -40.94 5.55 27.62
N SER A 465 -40.38 4.37 27.30
CA SER A 465 -41.18 3.14 27.19
C SER A 465 -41.77 2.70 28.55
N SER A 466 -41.02 2.83 29.64
CA SER A 466 -41.51 2.49 30.98
C SER A 466 -42.63 3.42 31.45
N PHE A 467 -42.57 4.72 31.14
CA PHE A 467 -43.68 5.65 31.37
C PHE A 467 -44.92 5.28 30.56
N PHE A 468 -44.74 4.90 29.29
CA PHE A 468 -45.84 4.46 28.44
C PHE A 468 -46.52 3.19 28.99
N PHE A 469 -45.72 2.21 29.45
CA PHE A 469 -46.26 0.99 30.06
C PHE A 469 -47.04 1.30 31.34
N ALA A 470 -46.51 2.15 32.23
CA ALA A 470 -47.24 2.59 33.42
C ALA A 470 -48.58 3.26 33.06
N CYS A 471 -48.60 4.18 32.09
CA CYS A 471 -49.82 4.83 31.63
C CYS A 471 -50.82 3.82 31.04
N SER A 472 -50.35 2.86 30.24
CA SER A 472 -51.22 1.85 29.63
C SER A 472 -51.89 0.94 30.67
N LEU A 473 -51.15 0.53 31.71
CA LEU A 473 -51.66 -0.32 32.78
C LEU A 473 -52.65 0.42 33.68
N VAL A 474 -52.35 1.68 34.02
CA VAL A 474 -53.26 2.52 34.83
C VAL A 474 -54.55 2.83 34.06
N CYS A 475 -54.46 3.15 32.77
CA CYS A 475 -55.64 3.35 31.92
C CYS A 475 -56.50 2.07 31.84
N GLY A 476 -55.87 0.90 31.71
CA GLY A 476 -56.56 -0.40 31.74
C GLY A 476 -57.28 -0.64 33.07
N ALA A 477 -56.61 -0.36 34.20
CA ALA A 477 -57.18 -0.50 35.54
C ALA A 477 -58.36 0.48 35.76
N LEU A 478 -58.22 1.74 35.36
CA LEU A 478 -59.27 2.75 35.46
C LEU A 478 -60.48 2.42 34.61
N LYS A 479 -60.27 1.93 33.38
CA LYS A 479 -61.36 1.48 32.51
C LYS A 479 -62.12 0.32 33.15
N HIS A 480 -61.42 -0.67 33.70
CA HIS A 480 -62.05 -1.77 34.42
C HIS A 480 -62.86 -1.28 35.63
N ALA A 481 -62.27 -0.40 36.46
CA ALA A 481 -62.96 0.18 37.62
C ALA A 481 -64.22 0.98 37.19
N HIS A 482 -64.13 1.75 36.11
CA HIS A 482 -65.27 2.48 35.56
C HIS A 482 -66.40 1.55 35.11
N CYS A 483 -66.08 0.47 34.38
CA CYS A 483 -67.06 -0.54 34.00
C CYS A 483 -67.74 -1.17 35.24
N CYS A 484 -66.96 -1.44 36.29
CA CYS A 484 -67.49 -1.99 37.54
C CYS A 484 -68.43 -1.01 38.27
N LEU A 485 -68.06 0.27 38.31
CA LEU A 485 -68.90 1.31 38.89
C LEU A 485 -70.19 1.50 38.08
N SER A 486 -70.11 1.43 36.75
CA SER A 486 -71.30 1.48 35.89
C SER A 486 -72.24 0.30 36.13
N ALA A 487 -71.71 -0.92 36.24
CA ALA A 487 -72.49 -2.10 36.60
C ALA A 487 -73.15 -1.97 38.00
N LEU A 488 -72.41 -1.46 39.00
CA LEU A 488 -72.96 -1.19 40.33
C LEU A 488 -74.04 -0.08 40.31
N ARG A 489 -73.88 0.94 39.47
CA ARG A 489 -74.89 2.00 39.28
C ARG A 489 -76.17 1.44 38.66
N GLU A 490 -76.07 0.53 37.69
CA GLU A 490 -77.23 -0.16 37.11
C GLU A 490 -77.93 -1.05 38.14
N GLN A 491 -77.16 -1.81 38.94
CA GLN A 491 -77.70 -2.59 40.05
C GLN A 491 -78.41 -1.70 41.09
N LYS A 492 -77.83 -0.55 41.46
CA LYS A 492 -78.48 0.43 42.35
C LYS A 492 -79.78 0.97 41.76
N ARG A 493 -79.84 1.29 40.46
CA ARG A 493 -81.07 1.75 39.79
C ARG A 493 -82.17 0.69 39.81
N LEU A 494 -81.82 -0.56 39.52
CA LEU A 494 -82.75 -1.69 39.61
C LEU A 494 -83.31 -1.85 41.02
N LEU A 495 -82.45 -1.78 42.05
CA LEU A 495 -82.88 -1.85 43.44
C LEU A 495 -83.77 -0.68 43.85
N SER A 496 -83.44 0.53 43.40
CA SER A 496 -84.24 1.73 43.69
C SER A 496 -85.65 1.61 43.09
N ARG A 497 -85.75 1.14 41.84
CA ARG A 497 -87.05 0.90 41.19
C ARG A 497 -87.89 -0.18 41.90
N ARG A 498 -87.25 -1.25 42.38
CA ARG A 498 -87.93 -2.29 43.16
C ARG A 498 -88.42 -1.78 44.52
N LEU A 499 -87.70 -0.84 45.12
CA LEU A 499 -88.12 -0.17 46.35
C LEU A 499 -89.34 0.73 46.08
N GLU A 500 -89.31 1.54 45.02
CA GLU A 500 -90.44 2.38 44.60
C GLU A 500 -91.70 1.56 44.28
N ASP A 501 -91.58 0.44 43.55
CA ASP A 501 -92.69 -0.48 43.27
C ASP A 501 -93.31 -1.05 44.56
N ARG A 502 -92.46 -1.36 45.55
CA ARG A 502 -92.89 -1.85 46.87
C ARG A 502 -93.63 -0.75 47.64
N GLU A 503 -93.10 0.47 47.66
CA GLU A 503 -93.72 1.62 48.33
C GLU A 503 -95.08 1.95 47.70
N LEU A 504 -95.20 1.93 46.37
CA LEU A 504 -96.47 2.12 45.65
C LEU A 504 -97.49 1.04 46.01
N LEU A 505 -97.05 -0.22 46.11
CA LEU A 505 -97.91 -1.34 46.50
C LEU A 505 -98.39 -1.17 47.95
N GLU A 506 -97.51 -0.76 48.87
CA GLU A 506 -97.88 -0.43 50.26
C GLU A 506 -98.92 0.71 50.29
N GLU A 507 -98.75 1.75 49.46
CA GLU A 507 -99.70 2.85 49.32
C GLU A 507 -101.09 2.37 48.85
N GLN A 508 -101.13 1.48 47.85
CA GLN A 508 -102.39 0.92 47.36
C GLN A 508 -103.08 0.03 48.39
N VAL A 509 -102.31 -0.74 49.17
CA VAL A 509 -102.86 -1.54 50.27
C VAL A 509 -103.42 -0.63 51.38
N ARG A 510 -102.73 0.47 51.72
CA ARG A 510 -103.26 1.48 52.66
C ARG A 510 -104.58 2.07 52.15
N ARG A 511 -104.64 2.50 50.88
CA ARG A 511 -105.89 3.02 50.27
C ARG A 511 -107.03 2.00 50.26
N LEU A 512 -106.74 0.72 50.00
CA LEU A 512 -107.74 -0.35 50.07
C LEU A 512 -108.22 -0.58 51.51
N ALA A 513 -107.32 -0.50 52.50
CA ALA A 513 -107.69 -0.59 53.91
C ALA A 513 -108.58 0.59 54.33
N ASP A 514 -108.28 1.80 53.87
CA ASP A 514 -109.09 3.00 54.13
C ASP A 514 -110.47 2.91 53.46
N ALA A 515 -110.55 2.45 52.20
CA ALA A 515 -111.82 2.24 51.50
C ALA A 515 -112.71 1.16 52.15
N LEU A 516 -112.11 0.18 52.83
CA LEU A 516 -112.83 -0.84 53.61
C LEU A 516 -113.28 -0.32 54.98
N ARG A 517 -112.68 0.76 55.49
CA ARG A 517 -113.00 1.43 56.75
C ARG A 517 -114.10 2.50 56.57
N GLY A 518 -115.06 2.22 55.69
CA GLY A 518 -116.10 3.17 55.27
C GLY A 518 -116.77 3.91 56.43
N GLU A 519 -116.98 5.21 56.18
CA GLU A 519 -117.56 6.24 57.04
C GLU A 519 -118.73 5.73 57.88
N GLU A 520 -118.63 5.98 59.20
CA GLU A 520 -119.74 5.79 60.13
C GLU A 520 -120.73 6.94 59.97
N ASP A 521 -121.47 6.95 58.86
CA ASP A 521 -122.60 7.85 58.70
C ASP A 521 -123.78 7.36 59.54
N LYS A 522 -124.11 8.21 60.51
CA LYS A 522 -125.31 8.17 61.33
C LYS A 522 -126.51 8.57 60.47
N GLU A 523 -127.15 7.60 59.84
CA GLU A 523 -128.58 7.71 59.50
C GLU A 523 -129.32 6.47 59.98
N GLU A 524 -130.40 6.74 60.70
CA GLU A 524 -131.22 5.81 61.45
C GLU A 524 -132.02 4.85 60.55
N GLU A 525 -132.25 3.65 61.09
CA GLU A 525 -133.47 2.83 60.97
C GLU A 525 -134.05 2.70 59.54
N GLU A 526 -133.83 1.64 58.77
CA GLU A 526 -134.49 0.34 58.95
C GLU A 526 -133.78 -0.75 58.10
N GLY A 527 -133.68 -1.98 58.62
CA GLY A 527 -133.14 -3.14 57.89
C GLY A 527 -131.83 -3.72 58.46
N ARG A 528 -131.84 -4.13 59.73
CA ARG A 528 -130.63 -4.53 60.50
C ARG A 528 -130.09 -5.95 60.23
N GLY A 529 -130.75 -6.81 59.45
CA GLY A 529 -130.33 -8.21 59.30
C GLY A 529 -129.32 -8.53 58.19
N ARG A 530 -129.33 -7.81 57.04
CA ARG A 530 -128.56 -8.19 55.84
C ARG A 530 -127.28 -7.38 55.58
N ARG A 531 -127.06 -6.29 56.33
CA ARG A 531 -125.86 -5.42 56.20
C ARG A 531 -124.69 -5.90 57.08
N ALA A 532 -124.95 -6.42 58.28
CA ALA A 532 -123.92 -6.94 59.18
C ALA A 532 -123.20 -8.18 58.62
N LEU A 533 -123.95 -9.11 57.99
CA LEU A 533 -123.36 -10.31 57.39
C LEU A 533 -122.47 -10.01 56.18
N ARG A 534 -122.79 -8.97 55.40
CA ARG A 534 -121.95 -8.50 54.27
C ARG A 534 -120.70 -7.77 54.75
N ARG A 535 -120.79 -6.99 55.83
CA ARG A 535 -119.61 -6.39 56.49
C ARG A 535 -118.70 -7.46 57.07
N TRP A 536 -119.23 -8.45 57.79
CA TRP A 536 -118.45 -9.56 58.33
C TRP A 536 -117.75 -10.38 57.23
N ARG A 537 -118.45 -10.73 56.13
CA ARG A 537 -117.82 -11.42 54.99
C ARG A 537 -116.73 -10.58 54.31
N ARG A 538 -116.91 -9.26 54.19
CA ARG A 538 -115.87 -8.36 53.63
C ARG A 538 -114.67 -8.22 54.56
N SER A 539 -114.88 -8.07 55.86
CA SER A 539 -113.81 -8.00 56.86
C SER A 539 -113.02 -9.32 56.95
N VAL A 540 -113.70 -10.48 56.89
CA VAL A 540 -113.03 -11.79 56.84
C VAL A 540 -112.23 -11.96 55.55
N CYS A 541 -112.76 -11.54 54.39
CA CYS A 541 -111.99 -11.54 53.14
C CYS A 541 -110.78 -10.61 53.19
N ALA A 542 -110.88 -9.44 53.83
CA ALA A 542 -109.77 -8.51 54.01
C ALA A 542 -108.68 -9.09 54.93
N VAL A 543 -109.06 -9.70 56.05
CA VAL A 543 -108.12 -10.36 56.97
C VAL A 543 -107.46 -11.58 56.30
N LEU A 544 -108.20 -12.36 55.51
CA LEU A 544 -107.64 -13.47 54.72
C LEU A 544 -106.71 -12.99 53.61
N ALA A 545 -107.00 -11.84 52.97
CA ALA A 545 -106.11 -11.22 51.99
C ALA A 545 -104.81 -10.72 52.66
N ILE A 546 -104.90 -10.10 53.83
CA ILE A 546 -103.74 -9.65 54.62
C ILE A 546 -102.91 -10.83 55.12
N ASN A 547 -103.54 -11.93 55.57
CA ASN A 547 -102.83 -13.16 55.97
C ASN A 547 -102.18 -13.88 54.78
N ARG A 548 -102.81 -13.88 53.60
CA ARG A 548 -102.17 -14.39 52.37
C ARG A 548 -101.02 -13.50 51.91
N TRP A 549 -101.13 -12.18 52.06
CA TRP A 549 -100.10 -11.23 51.68
C TRP A 549 -98.90 -11.25 52.62
N SER A 550 -99.12 -11.37 53.93
CA SER A 550 -98.03 -11.61 54.91
C SER A 550 -97.38 -12.99 54.74
N SER A 551 -98.12 -14.00 54.27
CA SER A 551 -97.55 -15.27 53.80
C SER A 551 -96.70 -15.12 52.53
N LEU A 552 -97.12 -14.26 51.59
CA LEU A 552 -96.38 -13.97 50.35
C LEU A 552 -95.11 -13.16 50.63
N SER A 553 -95.16 -12.16 51.53
CA SER A 553 -93.98 -11.37 51.92
C SER A 553 -92.93 -12.21 52.64
N ARG A 554 -93.35 -13.20 53.44
CA ARG A 554 -92.45 -14.20 54.06
C ARG A 554 -91.79 -15.15 53.05
N ARG A 555 -92.34 -15.28 51.82
CA ARG A 555 -91.77 -16.12 50.74
C ARG A 555 -90.95 -15.32 49.71
N THR A 556 -90.91 -13.99 49.80
CA THR A 556 -90.13 -13.12 48.91
C THR A 556 -88.95 -12.49 49.65
N THR A 557 -88.11 -13.28 50.31
CA THR A 557 -86.77 -12.86 50.72
C THR A 557 -85.78 -13.32 49.66
N VAL A 558 -85.60 -12.53 48.60
CA VAL A 558 -84.54 -12.78 47.63
C VAL A 558 -83.23 -12.21 48.19
N LEU A 559 -82.40 -13.11 48.73
CA LEU A 559 -80.98 -12.92 49.00
C LEU A 559 -80.23 -12.83 47.66
N PHE A 560 -79.50 -11.76 47.40
CA PHE A 560 -78.51 -11.73 46.31
C PHE A 560 -77.10 -11.96 46.87
N GLN A 561 -76.41 -12.97 46.34
CA GLN A 561 -74.96 -13.14 46.44
C GLN A 561 -74.30 -12.42 45.25
N LEU A 562 -73.29 -11.60 45.53
CA LEU A 562 -72.42 -11.04 44.51
C LEU A 562 -71.10 -11.82 44.52
N ASP A 563 -70.87 -12.63 43.50
CA ASP A 563 -69.62 -13.37 43.35
C ASP A 563 -68.60 -12.48 42.61
N ARG A 564 -67.64 -11.93 43.35
CA ARG A 564 -66.40 -11.36 42.81
C ARG A 564 -65.25 -11.92 43.61
N GLY A 565 -64.28 -12.52 42.91
CA GLY A 565 -63.15 -13.23 43.47
C GLY A 565 -62.51 -12.52 44.67
N ARG A 566 -62.66 -13.15 45.84
CA ARG A 566 -62.06 -12.86 47.16
C ARG A 566 -62.34 -11.47 47.74
N GLY A 567 -63.49 -11.31 48.41
CA GLY A 567 -63.67 -10.29 49.46
C GLY A 567 -65.15 -9.94 49.72
N ARG A 568 -65.65 -10.21 50.93
CA ARG A 568 -67.06 -10.01 51.37
C ARG A 568 -67.14 -8.72 52.19
N ILE A 569 -67.97 -7.74 51.79
CA ILE A 569 -68.32 -6.58 52.62
C ILE A 569 -69.83 -6.41 52.66
N CYS A 570 -70.39 -6.45 53.86
CA CYS A 570 -71.72 -5.97 54.22
C CYS A 570 -71.54 -4.83 55.23
N VAL A 571 -72.50 -3.89 55.31
CA VAL A 571 -73.16 -3.42 56.55
C VAL A 571 -74.02 -2.17 56.24
N GLY A 572 -75.24 -2.18 56.80
CA GLY A 572 -76.24 -1.11 56.74
C GLY A 572 -75.92 0.09 57.65
N GLY A 573 -76.71 1.14 57.51
CA GLY A 573 -76.50 2.42 58.19
C GLY A 573 -77.00 2.47 59.63
N ASP A 574 -76.51 3.49 60.34
CA ASP A 574 -77.21 4.20 61.41
C ASP A 574 -76.69 5.64 61.45
N TRP A 575 -77.61 6.60 61.49
CA TRP A 575 -77.37 8.00 61.83
C TRP A 575 -77.84 8.21 63.27
N SER A 576 -77.04 8.86 64.11
CA SER A 576 -77.54 9.86 65.07
C SER A 576 -76.47 10.49 65.98
N THR A 577 -76.66 11.80 66.17
CA THR A 577 -76.41 12.64 67.34
C THR A 577 -75.01 13.19 67.66
N ALA A 578 -74.97 14.52 67.61
CA ALA A 578 -74.74 15.41 68.75
C ALA A 578 -73.34 16.05 68.96
N THR A 579 -73.30 17.32 68.52
CA THR A 579 -72.96 18.51 69.32
C THR A 579 -71.50 18.84 69.69
N GLN A 580 -71.09 20.00 69.15
CA GLN A 580 -70.51 21.17 69.84
C GLN A 580 -68.99 21.45 69.79
N LYS A 581 -68.74 22.71 69.37
CA LYS A 581 -67.64 23.65 69.62
C LYS A 581 -66.31 23.52 68.85
N GLY A 582 -66.04 24.54 68.04
CA GLY A 582 -64.73 24.89 67.47
C GLY A 582 -63.76 25.44 68.53
N PRO A 583 -62.51 25.78 68.15
CA PRO A 583 -62.30 26.99 67.32
C PRO A 583 -61.18 26.92 66.26
N ASP A 584 -61.32 27.87 65.33
CA ASP A 584 -60.37 28.70 64.58
C ASP A 584 -59.27 28.14 63.67
N GLU A 585 -59.35 28.67 62.45
CA GLU A 585 -58.59 28.42 61.24
C GLU A 585 -57.22 29.13 61.23
N ALA A 586 -56.28 28.55 60.49
CA ALA A 586 -55.25 29.32 59.80
C ALA A 586 -55.22 28.86 58.33
N GLN A 587 -55.51 29.82 57.46
CA GLN A 587 -55.65 29.72 56.02
C GLN A 587 -54.38 29.19 55.33
N THR A 588 -54.55 28.29 54.37
CA THR A 588 -53.69 28.21 53.18
C THR A 588 -54.51 27.77 51.98
N ASP A 589 -54.88 28.76 51.16
CA ASP A 589 -55.36 28.56 49.79
C ASP A 589 -54.20 28.07 48.92
N GLU A 590 -54.15 26.78 48.62
CA GLU A 590 -53.50 26.29 47.40
C GLU A 590 -54.50 25.45 46.59
N ALA A 591 -54.80 25.90 45.38
CA ALA A 591 -55.64 25.18 44.45
C ALA A 591 -55.08 23.78 44.14
N PRO A 592 -55.90 22.72 44.16
CA PRO A 592 -55.46 21.32 44.06
C PRO A 592 -54.77 20.94 42.73
N GLU A 593 -54.88 21.77 41.69
CA GLU A 593 -54.26 21.52 40.38
C GLU A 593 -52.73 21.74 40.37
N GLY A 594 -52.21 22.66 41.19
CA GLY A 594 -50.78 22.96 41.27
C GLY A 594 -49.97 21.89 42.02
N VAL A 595 -50.60 21.16 42.94
CA VAL A 595 -49.98 20.07 43.71
C VAL A 595 -49.84 18.82 42.84
N CYS A 596 -50.88 18.47 42.07
CA CYS A 596 -50.85 17.36 41.12
C CYS A 596 -49.80 17.56 40.00
N ALA A 597 -49.69 18.77 39.45
CA ALA A 597 -48.71 19.06 38.39
C ALA A 597 -47.25 19.04 38.88
N ARG A 598 -46.98 19.50 40.12
CA ARG A 598 -45.66 19.42 40.75
C ARG A 598 -45.29 17.98 41.12
N TRP A 599 -46.26 17.20 41.61
CA TRP A 599 -46.08 15.79 41.94
C TRP A 599 -45.80 14.93 40.69
N LEU A 600 -46.54 15.16 39.59
CA LEU A 600 -46.31 14.47 38.30
C LEU A 600 -44.94 14.78 37.67
N ARG A 601 -44.31 15.91 38.02
CA ARG A 601 -42.96 16.30 37.57
C ARG A 601 -41.84 15.92 38.56
N SER A 602 -42.17 15.23 39.65
CA SER A 602 -41.19 14.87 40.66
C SER A 602 -40.21 13.79 40.17
N LYS A 603 -38.91 14.03 40.34
CA LYS A 603 -37.84 13.04 40.10
C LYS A 603 -38.01 11.76 40.92
N ARG A 604 -38.75 11.84 42.02
CA ARG A 604 -39.07 10.69 42.88
C ARG A 604 -40.17 9.83 42.27
N LEU A 605 -41.21 10.46 41.69
CA LEU A 605 -42.27 9.74 40.98
C LEU A 605 -41.72 9.06 39.72
N SER A 606 -40.85 9.74 38.97
CA SER A 606 -40.18 9.11 37.82
C SER A 606 -39.37 7.89 38.25
N ALA A 607 -38.54 7.98 39.30
CA ALA A 607 -37.78 6.84 39.80
C ALA A 607 -38.67 5.67 40.25
N ILE A 608 -39.84 5.94 40.84
CA ILE A 608 -40.83 4.91 41.23
C ILE A 608 -41.46 4.26 40.00
N ILE A 609 -41.78 5.03 38.97
CA ILE A 609 -42.32 4.49 37.71
C ILE A 609 -41.26 3.64 37.00
N LEU A 610 -40.01 4.11 36.90
CA LEU A 610 -38.91 3.38 36.28
C LEU A 610 -38.62 2.05 37.02
N SER A 611 -38.60 2.08 38.35
CA SER A 611 -38.34 0.87 39.16
C SER A 611 -39.50 -0.12 39.14
N SER A 612 -40.75 0.35 39.23
CA SER A 612 -41.93 -0.52 39.18
C SER A 612 -42.15 -1.17 37.80
N MET A 613 -41.71 -0.52 36.72
CA MET A 613 -41.84 -1.04 35.36
C MET A 613 -40.59 -1.75 34.83
N SER A 614 -39.51 -1.81 35.60
CA SER A 614 -38.23 -2.43 35.20
C SER A 614 -38.38 -3.92 34.86
N ASP A 615 -39.11 -4.68 35.67
CA ASP A 615 -39.35 -6.11 35.44
C ASP A 615 -40.25 -6.37 34.23
N LEU A 616 -41.24 -5.50 34.00
CA LEU A 616 -42.12 -5.56 32.83
C LEU A 616 -41.36 -5.22 31.54
N GLN A 617 -40.46 -4.25 31.62
CA GLN A 617 -39.60 -3.88 30.50
C GLN A 617 -38.59 -4.98 30.17
N GLY A 618 -37.99 -5.62 31.18
CA GLY A 618 -37.12 -6.79 30.99
C GLY A 618 -37.86 -7.98 30.37
N ALA A 619 -39.10 -8.25 30.83
CA ALA A 619 -39.93 -9.31 30.27
C ALA A 619 -40.32 -9.05 28.79
N LEU A 620 -40.56 -7.80 28.39
CA LEU A 620 -40.96 -7.44 27.02
C LEU A 620 -39.78 -7.28 26.04
N THR A 621 -38.56 -7.01 26.53
CA THR A 621 -37.36 -6.87 25.69
C THR A 621 -36.73 -8.22 25.34
N ASN A 622 -36.90 -9.23 26.19
CA ASN A 622 -36.47 -10.60 25.90
C ASN A 622 -37.45 -11.26 24.90
N THR A 623 -36.98 -11.53 23.69
CA THR A 623 -37.77 -12.00 22.53
C THR A 623 -38.39 -13.41 22.68
N GLY A 624 -38.36 -13.99 23.88
CA GLY A 624 -38.87 -15.34 24.19
C GLY A 624 -39.81 -15.43 25.40
N SER A 625 -40.28 -14.31 25.96
CA SER A 625 -41.15 -14.33 27.14
C SER A 625 -42.56 -14.79 26.82
N SER A 626 -43.05 -15.81 27.54
CA SER A 626 -44.42 -16.32 27.40
C SER A 626 -45.46 -15.34 27.96
N ALA A 627 -46.66 -15.33 27.37
CA ALA A 627 -47.78 -14.49 27.82
C ALA A 627 -48.05 -14.48 29.34
N PRO A 628 -48.00 -15.61 30.09
CA PRO A 628 -48.20 -15.59 31.53
C PRO A 628 -47.11 -14.83 32.30
N ASN A 629 -45.86 -14.86 31.83
CA ASN A 629 -44.75 -14.15 32.46
C ASN A 629 -44.94 -12.64 32.34
N VAL A 630 -45.35 -12.16 31.16
CA VAL A 630 -45.67 -10.74 30.92
C VAL A 630 -46.86 -10.30 31.77
N ILE A 631 -47.90 -11.13 31.90
CA ILE A 631 -49.07 -10.83 32.73
C ILE A 631 -48.70 -10.76 34.23
N SER A 632 -47.83 -11.66 34.70
CA SER A 632 -47.35 -11.63 36.09
C SER A 632 -46.47 -10.41 36.39
N ALA A 633 -45.59 -10.03 35.45
CA ALA A 633 -44.77 -8.83 35.54
C ALA A 633 -45.63 -7.56 35.49
N ALA A 634 -46.67 -7.51 34.64
CA ALA A 634 -47.61 -6.40 34.56
C ALA A 634 -48.45 -6.26 35.83
N ARG A 635 -48.93 -7.37 36.41
CA ARG A 635 -49.68 -7.37 37.66
C ARG A 635 -48.83 -6.93 38.84
N SER A 636 -47.60 -7.43 38.95
CA SER A 636 -46.67 -7.04 40.02
C SER A 636 -46.13 -5.62 39.86
N GLY A 637 -45.94 -5.15 38.63
CA GLY A 637 -45.55 -3.78 38.32
C GLY A 637 -46.67 -2.79 38.62
N LEU A 638 -47.92 -3.13 38.25
CA LEU A 638 -49.10 -2.33 38.58
C LEU A 638 -49.37 -2.34 40.09
N SER A 639 -49.25 -3.47 40.79
CA SER A 639 -49.43 -3.51 42.24
C SER A 639 -48.39 -2.66 42.95
N ARG A 640 -47.10 -2.82 42.61
CA ARG A 640 -46.02 -1.98 43.17
C ARG A 640 -46.25 -0.50 42.90
N LEU A 641 -46.63 -0.14 41.66
CA LEU A 641 -46.97 1.23 41.32
C LEU A 641 -48.13 1.74 42.19
N LEU A 642 -49.24 1.00 42.27
CA LEU A 642 -50.40 1.39 43.05
C LEU A 642 -50.11 1.47 44.55
N ASP A 643 -49.35 0.53 45.12
CA ASP A 643 -48.97 0.52 46.54
C ASP A 643 -48.11 1.76 46.86
N HIS A 644 -47.12 2.08 46.02
CA HIS A 644 -46.27 3.25 46.22
C HIS A 644 -47.02 4.58 45.96
N LEU A 645 -47.97 4.59 45.03
CA LEU A 645 -48.83 5.74 44.77
C LEU A 645 -49.84 5.97 45.92
N LEU A 646 -50.41 4.89 46.45
CA LEU A 646 -51.37 4.93 47.54
C LEU A 646 -50.69 5.27 48.87
N ASP A 647 -49.51 4.73 49.18
CA ASP A 647 -48.72 5.10 50.35
C ASP A 647 -48.30 6.58 50.33
N GLN A 648 -47.93 7.11 49.16
CA GLN A 648 -47.63 8.53 49.01
C GLN A 648 -48.88 9.41 49.13
N SER A 649 -50.00 8.99 48.55
CA SER A 649 -51.27 9.68 48.71
C SER A 649 -51.73 9.66 50.18
N ALA A 650 -51.55 8.57 50.91
CA ALA A 650 -51.89 8.47 52.33
C ALA A 650 -51.02 9.39 53.20
N SER A 651 -49.72 9.54 52.87
CA SER A 651 -48.86 10.51 53.57
C SER A 651 -49.25 11.97 53.31
N SER A 652 -49.79 12.28 52.12
CA SER A 652 -50.26 13.62 51.75
C SER A 652 -51.72 13.89 52.16
N ILE A 653 -52.52 12.84 52.37
CA ILE A 653 -53.94 12.88 52.80
C ILE A 653 -54.06 12.72 54.33
N SER A 654 -53.01 12.28 55.04
CA SER A 654 -53.00 12.23 56.51
C SER A 654 -53.05 13.62 57.18
N SER A 655 -52.84 14.71 56.44
CA SER A 655 -53.12 16.07 56.93
C SER A 655 -54.54 16.57 56.63
N VAL A 656 -55.34 15.81 55.88
CA VAL A 656 -56.71 16.18 55.50
C VAL A 656 -57.62 14.96 55.65
N ARG A 657 -57.88 14.58 56.89
CA ARG A 657 -59.00 13.68 57.21
C ARG A 657 -59.86 14.31 58.29
N ALA A 658 -60.78 15.18 57.89
CA ALA A 658 -62.05 15.38 58.56
C ALA A 658 -63.06 16.02 57.60
N LYS A 659 -64.29 15.49 57.66
CA LYS A 659 -65.53 15.94 57.00
C LYS A 659 -65.76 15.51 55.56
N GLU A 660 -66.32 14.32 55.45
CA GLU A 660 -67.49 14.14 54.57
C GLU A 660 -68.67 14.89 55.20
N ASP A 661 -69.30 15.78 54.43
CA ASP A 661 -70.63 16.33 54.71
C ASP A 661 -71.49 16.28 53.42
N PRO A 662 -72.83 16.19 53.56
CA PRO A 662 -73.72 15.62 52.57
C PRO A 662 -74.19 16.61 51.50
N LEU A 663 -74.58 16.04 50.36
CA LEU A 663 -75.20 16.68 49.20
C LEU A 663 -76.32 17.66 49.60
N SER A 664 -75.96 18.93 49.64
CA SER A 664 -76.90 20.05 49.57
C SER A 664 -76.94 20.56 48.14
N ARG A 665 -78.14 20.59 47.57
CA ARG A 665 -78.53 21.19 46.28
C ARG A 665 -77.73 22.47 45.97
N ALA A 666 -76.74 22.37 45.08
CA ALA A 666 -76.01 23.50 44.53
C ALA A 666 -76.29 23.60 43.02
N THR A 667 -77.09 24.59 42.67
CA THR A 667 -77.07 25.23 41.35
C THR A 667 -75.62 25.58 40.95
N PRO A 668 -75.25 25.49 39.67
CA PRO A 668 -73.88 25.75 39.23
C PRO A 668 -73.55 27.23 39.48
N ARG A 669 -72.66 27.50 40.45
CA ARG A 669 -71.99 28.79 40.60
C ARG A 669 -71.03 28.93 39.42
N GLN A 670 -71.21 30.00 38.63
CA GLN A 670 -70.30 30.36 37.55
C GLN A 670 -68.87 30.56 38.11
N PRO A 671 -67.83 30.12 37.40
CA PRO A 671 -66.44 30.37 37.79
C PRO A 671 -66.13 31.85 37.66
N ASP A 672 -65.43 32.38 38.66
CA ASP A 672 -65.04 33.79 38.76
C ASP A 672 -64.08 34.13 37.59
N LEU A 673 -64.57 34.92 36.63
CA LEU A 673 -63.89 35.20 35.35
C LEU A 673 -62.44 35.66 35.54
N ASN A 674 -62.14 36.33 36.65
CA ASN A 674 -60.82 36.86 36.94
C ASN A 674 -59.76 35.76 37.10
N THR A 675 -60.09 34.63 37.73
CA THR A 675 -59.14 33.51 37.88
C THR A 675 -58.84 32.82 36.56
N LEU A 676 -59.86 32.68 35.71
CA LEU A 676 -59.72 32.09 34.39
C LEU A 676 -58.95 33.03 33.45
N VAL A 677 -59.19 34.35 33.54
CA VAL A 677 -58.42 35.37 32.80
C VAL A 677 -56.96 35.40 33.26
N SER A 678 -56.68 35.33 34.57
CA SER A 678 -55.31 35.26 35.07
C SER A 678 -54.59 33.98 34.63
N ALA A 679 -55.25 32.83 34.68
CA ALA A 679 -54.68 31.57 34.16
C ALA A 679 -54.42 31.65 32.65
N LEU A 680 -55.35 32.23 31.87
CA LEU A 680 -55.19 32.42 30.44
C LEU A 680 -54.03 33.37 30.12
N GLN A 681 -53.90 34.48 30.85
CA GLN A 681 -52.79 35.44 30.72
C GLN A 681 -51.45 34.78 31.03
N GLN A 682 -51.38 33.94 32.06
CA GLN A 682 -50.17 33.22 32.43
C GLN A 682 -49.79 32.16 31.38
N HIS A 683 -50.79 31.49 30.79
CA HIS A 683 -50.59 30.59 29.66
C HIS A 683 -50.12 31.32 28.40
N PHE A 684 -50.65 32.50 28.09
CA PHE A 684 -50.17 33.33 26.98
C PHE A 684 -48.74 33.84 27.21
N LEU A 685 -48.38 34.16 28.45
CA LEU A 685 -47.02 34.58 28.80
C LEU A 685 -46.02 33.42 28.62
N LEU A 686 -46.36 32.23 29.14
CA LEU A 686 -45.51 31.04 28.98
C LEU A 686 -45.43 30.56 27.53
N PHE A 687 -46.54 30.66 26.79
CA PHE A 687 -46.57 30.34 25.37
C PHE A 687 -45.70 31.29 24.54
N SER A 688 -45.79 32.60 24.80
CA SER A 688 -44.96 33.61 24.12
C SER A 688 -43.48 33.49 24.48
N GLN A 689 -43.13 33.14 25.73
CA GLN A 689 -41.75 32.84 26.11
C GLN A 689 -41.20 31.59 25.40
N ARG A 690 -41.99 30.52 25.30
CA ARG A 690 -41.59 29.31 24.57
C ARG A 690 -41.44 29.57 23.08
N LEU A 691 -42.34 30.36 22.49
CA LEU A 691 -42.26 30.77 21.08
C LEU A 691 -41.03 31.64 20.84
N HIS A 692 -40.72 32.57 21.75
CA HIS A 692 -39.54 33.41 21.66
C HIS A 692 -38.24 32.57 21.77
N SER A 693 -38.17 31.63 22.72
CA SER A 693 -37.02 30.72 22.85
C SER A 693 -36.80 29.89 21.58
N ALA A 694 -37.88 29.31 21.03
CA ALA A 694 -37.81 28.53 19.80
C ALA A 694 -37.41 29.40 18.59
N GLU A 695 -37.88 30.64 18.51
CA GLU A 695 -37.50 31.58 17.45
C GLU A 695 -36.05 32.05 17.60
N VAL A 696 -35.54 32.23 18.82
CA VAL A 696 -34.13 32.54 19.09
C VAL A 696 -33.23 31.38 18.67
N GLU A 697 -33.58 30.14 19.04
CA GLU A 697 -32.86 28.94 18.60
C GLU A 697 -32.87 28.80 17.08
N ARG A 698 -34.02 29.01 16.44
CA ARG A 698 -34.13 29.01 14.97
C ARG A 698 -33.27 30.09 14.31
N ARG A 699 -33.20 31.29 14.87
CA ARG A 699 -32.32 32.37 14.38
C ARG A 699 -30.84 32.03 14.60
N SER A 700 -30.49 31.47 15.75
CA SER A 700 -29.13 30.99 16.05
C SER A 700 -28.70 29.92 15.05
N LEU A 701 -29.52 28.89 14.83
CA LEU A 701 -29.25 27.83 13.86
C LEU A 701 -29.18 28.37 12.42
N ARG A 702 -29.98 29.39 12.07
CA ARG A 702 -29.86 30.06 10.76
C ARG A 702 -28.54 30.81 10.61
N LEU A 703 -28.07 31.47 11.66
CA LEU A 703 -26.76 32.13 11.66
C LEU A 703 -25.63 31.11 11.58
N GLU A 704 -25.74 29.98 12.28
CA GLU A 704 -24.77 28.89 12.25
C GLU A 704 -24.74 28.22 10.86
N VAL A 705 -25.90 27.95 10.26
CA VAL A 705 -26.01 27.48 8.87
C VAL A 705 -25.46 28.51 7.88
N ALA A 706 -25.70 29.81 8.10
CA ALA A 706 -25.13 30.85 7.26
C ALA A 706 -23.61 30.94 7.40
N ASN A 707 -23.07 30.75 8.60
CA ASN A 707 -21.63 30.71 8.88
C ASN A 707 -20.98 29.45 8.29
N LEU A 708 -21.61 28.29 8.43
CA LEU A 708 -21.19 27.04 7.78
C LEU A 708 -21.22 27.17 6.26
N LYS A 709 -22.26 27.78 5.68
CA LYS A 709 -22.30 28.09 4.24
C LYS A 709 -21.22 29.09 3.82
N ARG A 710 -20.85 30.03 4.69
CA ARG A 710 -19.75 30.98 4.43
C ARG A 710 -18.38 30.31 4.54
N GLY A 711 -18.19 29.41 5.49
CA GLY A 711 -17.01 28.55 5.61
C GLY A 711 -16.87 27.61 4.42
N LEU A 712 -17.97 26.99 3.99
CA LEU A 712 -18.01 26.15 2.78
C LEU A 712 -17.78 26.96 1.49
N ARG A 713 -18.20 28.24 1.47
CA ARG A 713 -17.84 29.17 0.40
C ARG A 713 -16.37 29.56 0.48
N HIS A 714 -15.77 29.75 1.65
CA HIS A 714 -14.33 29.99 1.78
C HIS A 714 -13.46 28.77 1.45
N GLU A 715 -13.96 27.54 1.63
CA GLU A 715 -13.32 26.32 1.11
C GLU A 715 -13.53 26.15 -0.40
N LYS A 716 -14.69 26.53 -0.95
CA LYS A 716 -14.93 26.54 -2.41
C LYS A 716 -14.26 27.71 -3.14
N ASP A 717 -14.00 28.81 -2.43
CA ASP A 717 -13.26 29.99 -2.89
C ASP A 717 -11.77 29.92 -2.51
N GLN A 718 -11.31 28.86 -1.83
CA GLN A 718 -9.94 28.36 -1.98
C GLN A 718 -9.80 27.73 -3.37
N LYS A 719 -10.02 28.56 -4.39
CA LYS A 719 -9.19 28.46 -5.58
C LYS A 719 -7.75 28.50 -5.06
N VAL A 720 -6.96 27.50 -5.43
CA VAL A 720 -5.50 27.57 -5.37
C VAL A 720 -5.12 29.03 -5.65
N PRO A 721 -4.42 29.74 -4.74
CA PRO A 721 -4.06 31.13 -4.96
C PRO A 721 -3.56 31.27 -6.38
N SER A 722 -4.08 32.23 -7.16
CA SER A 722 -3.75 32.28 -8.59
C SER A 722 -2.24 32.24 -8.80
N GLU A 723 -1.48 32.83 -7.88
CA GLU A 723 -0.01 32.77 -7.78
C GLU A 723 0.55 31.33 -7.69
N ARG A 724 -0.05 30.43 -6.91
CA ARG A 724 0.36 29.02 -6.85
C ARG A 724 0.00 28.25 -8.11
N PHE A 725 -1.14 28.53 -8.74
CA PHE A 725 -1.49 27.91 -10.02
C PHE A 725 -0.60 28.41 -11.16
N HIS A 726 -0.29 29.71 -11.19
CA HIS A 726 0.63 30.30 -12.16
C HIS A 726 2.07 29.82 -11.91
N SER A 727 2.50 29.71 -10.66
CA SER A 727 3.80 29.13 -10.29
C SER A 727 3.91 27.68 -10.71
N VAL A 728 2.87 26.86 -10.51
CA VAL A 728 2.86 25.47 -11.00
C VAL A 728 2.84 25.43 -12.53
N CYS A 729 2.08 26.29 -13.21
CA CYS A 729 2.09 26.36 -14.67
C CYS A 729 3.43 26.85 -15.23
N GLU A 730 4.10 27.78 -14.56
CA GLU A 730 5.44 28.25 -14.91
C GLU A 730 6.50 27.17 -14.65
N GLU A 731 6.43 26.46 -13.52
CA GLU A 731 7.29 25.31 -13.25
C GLU A 731 7.07 24.19 -14.27
N LEU A 732 5.83 23.92 -14.66
CA LEU A 732 5.52 22.92 -15.69
C LEU A 732 6.06 23.33 -17.06
N ARG A 733 5.97 24.62 -17.41
CA ARG A 733 6.57 25.17 -18.63
C ARG A 733 8.09 25.13 -18.60
N GLN A 734 8.71 25.45 -17.46
CA GLN A 734 10.16 25.34 -17.30
C GLN A 734 10.62 23.89 -17.30
N ALA A 735 9.85 22.96 -16.73
CA ALA A 735 10.13 21.53 -16.78
C ALA A 735 10.04 21.01 -18.22
N LEU A 736 9.03 21.42 -18.97
CA LEU A 736 8.89 21.08 -20.39
C LEU A 736 10.06 21.63 -21.23
N ASN A 737 10.50 22.87 -20.97
CA ASN A 737 11.68 23.44 -21.63
C ASN A 737 12.96 22.66 -21.29
N ARG A 738 13.17 22.30 -20.01
CA ARG A 738 14.32 21.48 -19.59
C ARG A 738 14.29 20.11 -20.24
N GLU A 739 13.11 19.52 -20.41
CA GLU A 739 12.95 18.23 -21.08
C GLU A 739 13.21 18.34 -22.58
N GLN A 740 12.77 19.42 -23.24
CA GLN A 740 13.09 19.69 -24.64
C GLN A 740 14.60 19.94 -24.84
N GLU A 741 15.24 20.70 -23.96
CA GLU A 741 16.71 20.90 -23.97
C GLU A 741 17.44 19.56 -23.79
N ALA A 742 17.00 18.72 -22.85
CA ALA A 742 17.56 17.39 -22.65
C ALA A 742 17.38 16.50 -23.89
N GLN A 743 16.21 16.55 -24.53
CA GLN A 743 15.97 15.82 -25.78
C GLN A 743 16.87 16.31 -26.92
N THR A 744 17.10 17.62 -27.06
CA THR A 744 18.04 18.16 -28.06
C THR A 744 19.49 17.72 -27.79
N LEU A 745 19.93 17.71 -26.53
CA LEU A 745 21.25 17.23 -26.15
C LEU A 745 21.43 15.74 -26.41
N ILE A 746 20.40 14.92 -26.13
CA ILE A 746 20.43 13.48 -26.43
C ILE A 746 20.50 13.25 -27.95
N GLN A 747 19.74 14.01 -28.74
CA GLN A 747 19.82 13.94 -30.21
C GLN A 747 21.20 14.35 -30.72
N GLU A 748 21.80 15.38 -30.14
CA GLU A 748 23.13 15.85 -30.53
C GLU A 748 24.24 14.88 -30.12
N GLN A 749 24.14 14.28 -28.93
CA GLN A 749 25.04 13.20 -28.50
C GLN A 749 24.88 11.95 -29.38
N SER A 750 23.65 11.59 -29.75
CA SER A 750 23.38 10.46 -30.64
C SER A 750 23.97 10.71 -32.03
N LYS A 751 23.85 11.95 -32.54
CA LYS A 751 24.46 12.35 -33.81
C LYS A 751 25.98 12.33 -33.74
N GLN A 752 26.59 12.83 -32.65
CA GLN A 752 28.04 12.76 -32.46
C GLN A 752 28.55 11.33 -32.35
N LEU A 753 27.81 10.43 -31.70
CA LEU A 753 28.14 9.01 -31.66
C LEU A 753 28.04 8.38 -33.05
N GLN A 754 26.99 8.69 -33.80
CA GLN A 754 26.84 8.24 -35.18
C GLN A 754 28.01 8.71 -36.06
N ASP A 755 28.36 10.00 -36.00
CA ASP A 755 29.48 10.56 -36.77
C ASP A 755 30.82 9.91 -36.38
N ARG A 756 31.02 9.54 -35.10
CA ARG A 756 32.22 8.82 -34.65
C ARG A 756 32.22 7.37 -35.13
N VAL A 757 31.08 6.70 -35.14
CA VAL A 757 30.95 5.33 -35.67
C VAL A 757 31.22 5.32 -37.16
N ASP A 758 30.66 6.26 -37.92
CA ASP A 758 30.89 6.37 -39.36
C ASP A 758 32.38 6.66 -39.64
N LYS A 759 33.03 7.50 -38.83
CA LYS A 759 34.47 7.77 -38.95
C LYS A 759 35.33 6.56 -38.62
N MET A 760 35.04 5.82 -37.54
CA MET A 760 35.72 4.56 -37.23
C MET A 760 35.49 3.52 -38.34
N SER A 761 34.29 3.45 -38.91
CA SER A 761 34.03 2.53 -40.03
C SER A 761 34.86 2.89 -41.27
N SER A 762 35.07 4.18 -41.54
CA SER A 762 35.93 4.63 -42.63
C SER A 762 37.41 4.30 -42.36
N GLU A 763 37.88 4.51 -41.14
CA GLU A 763 39.24 4.15 -40.70
C GLU A 763 39.46 2.62 -40.75
N ASP A 764 38.46 1.83 -40.38
CA ASP A 764 38.47 0.36 -40.50
C ASP A 764 38.52 -0.09 -41.97
N THR A 765 37.81 0.58 -42.88
CA THR A 765 37.92 0.26 -44.32
C THR A 765 39.28 0.63 -44.91
N GLU A 766 39.89 1.74 -44.45
CA GLU A 766 41.24 2.15 -44.88
C GLU A 766 42.33 1.21 -44.33
N THR A 767 42.20 0.76 -43.09
CA THR A 767 43.11 -0.24 -42.48
C THR A 767 42.95 -1.61 -43.15
N GLN A 768 41.73 -2.04 -43.47
CA GLN A 768 41.50 -3.27 -44.24
C GLN A 768 42.09 -3.18 -45.66
N HIS A 769 41.98 -2.02 -46.31
CA HIS A 769 42.56 -1.81 -47.64
C HIS A 769 44.09 -1.84 -47.61
N THR A 770 44.72 -1.20 -46.62
CA THR A 770 46.19 -1.26 -46.44
C THR A 770 46.69 -2.65 -46.03
N LEU A 771 45.95 -3.38 -45.20
CA LEU A 771 46.23 -4.80 -44.90
C LEU A 771 46.10 -5.69 -46.14
N SER A 772 45.11 -5.45 -47.00
CA SER A 772 44.94 -6.17 -48.27
C SER A 772 46.08 -5.87 -49.24
N GLN A 773 46.54 -4.62 -49.29
CA GLN A 773 47.70 -4.23 -50.11
C GLN A 773 49.02 -4.84 -49.61
N THR A 774 49.25 -4.85 -48.30
CA THR A 774 50.46 -5.44 -47.71
C THR A 774 50.49 -6.95 -47.85
N THR A 775 49.37 -7.64 -47.63
CA THR A 775 49.25 -9.08 -47.89
C THR A 775 49.49 -9.41 -49.37
N GLN A 776 48.97 -8.60 -50.30
CA GLN A 776 49.23 -8.78 -51.72
C GLN A 776 50.72 -8.58 -52.07
N ALA A 777 51.37 -7.54 -51.53
CA ALA A 777 52.80 -7.32 -51.73
C ALA A 777 53.66 -8.48 -51.16
N LEU A 778 53.22 -9.07 -50.04
CA LEU A 778 53.89 -10.20 -49.39
C LEU A 778 53.73 -11.49 -50.23
N LEU A 779 52.56 -11.72 -50.83
CA LEU A 779 52.34 -12.80 -51.79
C LEU A 779 53.23 -12.65 -53.03
N ASP A 780 53.39 -11.43 -53.53
CA ASP A 780 54.24 -11.18 -54.69
C ASP A 780 55.74 -11.32 -54.35
N ALA A 781 56.16 -10.91 -53.16
CA ALA A 781 57.50 -11.17 -52.64
C ALA A 781 57.76 -12.69 -52.48
N GLN A 782 56.79 -13.46 -51.96
CA GLN A 782 56.90 -14.92 -51.89
C GLN A 782 57.06 -15.57 -53.27
N LYS A 783 56.28 -15.13 -54.28
CA LYS A 783 56.43 -15.62 -55.65
C LYS A 783 57.82 -15.30 -56.21
N GLU A 784 58.37 -14.12 -55.93
CA GLU A 784 59.70 -13.71 -56.37
C GLU A 784 60.82 -14.50 -55.68
N VAL A 785 60.70 -14.76 -54.38
CA VAL A 785 61.60 -15.69 -53.67
C VAL A 785 61.55 -17.07 -54.31
N GLY A 786 60.35 -17.60 -54.59
CA GLY A 786 60.18 -18.88 -55.28
C GLY A 786 60.76 -18.90 -56.70
N ARG A 787 60.83 -17.76 -57.39
CA ARG A 787 61.54 -17.63 -58.68
C ARG A 787 63.05 -17.67 -58.47
N ARG A 788 63.59 -16.88 -57.54
CA ARG A 788 65.03 -16.86 -57.24
C ARG A 788 65.55 -18.21 -56.75
N GLU A 789 64.76 -18.91 -55.95
CA GLU A 789 65.09 -20.25 -55.47
C GLU A 789 65.13 -21.29 -56.60
N ARG A 790 64.26 -21.15 -57.61
CA ARG A 790 64.35 -21.93 -58.86
C ARG A 790 65.61 -21.58 -59.65
N SER A 791 65.95 -20.30 -59.78
CA SER A 791 67.18 -19.84 -60.45
C SER A 791 68.44 -20.36 -59.74
N LEU A 792 68.47 -20.31 -58.41
CA LEU A 792 69.57 -20.84 -57.59
C LEU A 792 69.72 -22.36 -57.74
N ARG A 793 68.60 -23.11 -57.81
CA ARG A 793 68.66 -24.55 -58.13
C ARG A 793 69.26 -24.81 -59.51
N ILE A 794 68.93 -23.99 -60.50
CA ILE A 794 69.50 -24.10 -61.86
C ILE A 794 71.00 -23.78 -61.84
N LEU A 795 71.43 -22.70 -61.18
CA LEU A 795 72.83 -22.33 -61.00
C LEU A 795 73.62 -23.40 -60.23
N GLY A 796 73.04 -23.97 -59.18
CA GLY A 796 73.63 -25.07 -58.42
C GLY A 796 73.87 -26.31 -59.29
N LYS A 797 72.94 -26.63 -60.20
CA LYS A 797 73.16 -27.70 -61.20
C LYS A 797 74.34 -27.39 -62.13
N HIS A 798 74.45 -26.17 -62.64
CA HIS A 798 75.58 -25.75 -63.48
C HIS A 798 76.92 -25.81 -62.74
N LEU A 799 76.98 -25.33 -61.49
CA LEU A 799 78.17 -25.43 -60.65
C LEU A 799 78.58 -26.88 -60.39
N SER A 800 77.60 -27.77 -60.15
CA SER A 800 77.89 -29.19 -59.99
C SER A 800 78.41 -29.82 -61.29
N GLY A 801 77.96 -29.34 -62.46
CA GLY A 801 78.49 -29.72 -63.77
C GLY A 801 79.94 -29.27 -63.96
N LEU A 802 80.22 -27.98 -63.71
CA LEU A 802 81.57 -27.42 -63.77
C LEU A 802 82.54 -28.10 -62.80
N GLN A 803 82.08 -28.49 -61.60
CA GLN A 803 82.90 -29.27 -60.67
C GLN A 803 83.24 -30.66 -61.21
N LYS A 804 82.31 -31.32 -61.90
CA LYS A 804 82.57 -32.62 -62.54
C LYS A 804 83.55 -32.48 -63.70
N GLU A 805 83.40 -31.45 -64.53
CA GLU A 805 84.32 -31.16 -65.62
C GLU A 805 85.72 -30.82 -65.11
N ARG A 806 85.82 -30.01 -64.04
CA ARG A 806 87.08 -29.73 -63.36
C ARG A 806 87.76 -31.02 -62.88
N ARG A 807 87.03 -31.90 -62.19
CA ARG A 807 87.57 -33.20 -61.75
C ARG A 807 88.05 -34.05 -62.93
N GLN A 808 87.31 -34.09 -64.03
CA GLN A 808 87.75 -34.78 -65.25
C GLN A 808 89.02 -34.15 -65.85
N GLN A 809 89.19 -32.83 -65.78
CA GLN A 809 90.43 -32.19 -66.23
C GLN A 809 91.59 -32.44 -65.28
N GLU A 810 91.37 -32.44 -63.96
CA GLU A 810 92.38 -32.83 -62.96
C GLU A 810 92.84 -34.27 -63.18
N GLU A 811 91.90 -35.20 -63.42
CA GLU A 811 92.24 -36.60 -63.76
C GLU A 811 93.00 -36.73 -65.09
N ARG A 812 92.69 -35.90 -66.09
CA ARG A 812 93.42 -35.87 -67.37
C ARG A 812 94.83 -35.29 -67.20
N LEU A 813 94.98 -34.25 -66.38
CA LEU A 813 96.27 -33.67 -66.05
C LEU A 813 97.14 -34.67 -65.28
N GLN A 814 96.58 -35.37 -64.30
CA GLN A 814 97.28 -36.43 -63.57
C GLN A 814 97.77 -37.54 -64.50
N ARG A 815 96.93 -38.00 -65.46
CA ARG A 815 97.36 -38.99 -66.46
C ARG A 815 98.46 -38.45 -67.39
N ALA A 816 98.36 -37.19 -67.81
CA ALA A 816 99.39 -36.57 -68.63
C ALA A 816 100.71 -36.36 -67.86
N GLU A 817 100.63 -36.06 -66.56
CA GLU A 817 101.78 -35.99 -65.66
C GLU A 817 102.42 -37.37 -65.45
N GLU A 818 101.62 -38.43 -65.28
CA GLU A 818 102.10 -39.83 -65.22
C GLU A 818 102.76 -40.25 -66.54
N GLU A 819 102.17 -39.93 -67.69
CA GLU A 819 102.75 -40.19 -69.02
C GLU A 819 104.06 -39.41 -69.25
N LEU A 820 104.16 -38.16 -68.77
CA LEU A 820 105.40 -37.38 -68.82
C LEU A 820 106.47 -37.91 -67.86
N GLY A 821 106.08 -38.44 -66.70
CA GLY A 821 106.98 -39.11 -65.76
C GLY A 821 107.52 -40.44 -66.29
N ASP A 822 106.74 -41.14 -67.10
CA ASP A 822 107.16 -42.38 -67.76
C ASP A 822 107.98 -42.12 -69.03
N ALA A 823 107.79 -40.99 -69.71
CA ALA A 823 108.64 -40.56 -70.83
C ALA A 823 110.00 -39.97 -70.39
N ALA A 824 110.16 -39.62 -69.11
CA ALA A 824 111.41 -39.12 -68.52
C ALA A 824 112.28 -40.22 -67.88
N ARG A 825 111.86 -41.49 -67.97
CA ARG A 825 112.63 -42.70 -67.62
C ARG A 825 113.15 -43.38 -68.87
#